data_AF-A0A7V9VET1-F1
#
_entry.id   AF-A0A7V9VET1-F1
#
_cell.length_a   1.000
_cell.length_b   1.000
_cell.length_c   1.000
_cell.angle_alpha   90.00
_cell.angle_beta   90.00
_cell.angle_gamma   90.00
#
_symmetry.space_group_name_H-M   'P 1'
#
loop_
_entity.id
_entity.type
_entity.pdbx_description
1 polymer ?
#
loop_
_entity_poly.entity_id
_entity_poly.type
_entity_poly.pdbx_seq_one_letter_code
_entity_poly.pdbx_strand_id
1 'polypeptide(L)'
;MAVPATDTSPRSSAGSTNGGPVGRERERRGAVEAARVLEAELAARISGEVRFDAVSRMLYATDASNYQIEPVGVVIPKTAEDVLAAIDLASSHGVPILPRGGGSSLAGQSVGAALVIDFSKYLNRVLDIDAEARAVTVEPGINLDLLNRQLKASGLMFGPDPSSGNRATIGGVVGNNSAGAHSILYGMTADHVRSVRLALAQGGTVDLAATTPADMARRAGQTDALGRLSGSLLAYRERHRDLIERDFPPHWRRATGYSLDEFTKPDEAFNPAKLVVSSEGTLGSILRVTVGLVPVPKQTALVLLQFDELVASMEATPAILECEPSAIELMDRMLIGLTRSAPGYAKQISYIEGDPAAVLAVEFYGADDRELASKCDDLMRHLAKRGVRLMAEPRRVLDAREQADVWSVRKAGLGLLMSVKGDAKPVPVIEDVSVPVEHLADYVRAVEAMVARQGTTAAYYAHASAGCLHIRPLLNLKDIAGVSAMREMAHEAAELAHRFGGVMSGEHGDGLQRSELNEKIFGPELYGAMRDFKAIFDPRGLMNPGKVVDGPPMGENLRFGPTYAPIAIKTQLDFSAEGGFLAAIEMCNGAAVCRKLKAGTMCPSYMATKDERDTTRARANALRNALAGNVLSPADFTSKATYDVLDLCLSCKACKTECPSSVDMAKIKTEFLAHYQAEHGVSLRTRAMSGIHAASKLASFAPGLANMGMTSPVGRKMMASLGIDEHRSMS
;
A
#
# COMPACT_ATOMS: atom_id res chain seq x y z
N MET A 1 -31.96 60.43 13.03
CA MET A 1 -31.38 60.22 14.38
C MET A 1 -31.94 58.92 14.90
N ALA A 2 -31.08 57.90 14.95
CA ALA A 2 -31.44 56.51 15.11
C ALA A 2 -31.51 56.11 16.59
N VAL A 3 -32.53 55.32 16.93
CA VAL A 3 -32.68 54.57 18.19
C VAL A 3 -32.65 53.10 17.77
N PRO A 4 -31.71 52.26 18.25
CA PRO A 4 -31.66 50.86 17.83
C PRO A 4 -32.53 49.99 18.73
N ALA A 5 -33.27 49.11 18.07
CA ALA A 5 -34.04 48.03 18.66
C ALA A 5 -33.12 46.86 19.05
N THR A 6 -33.54 46.18 20.12
CA THR A 6 -32.93 45.02 20.76
C THR A 6 -33.05 43.76 19.91
N ASP A 7 -31.93 43.14 19.57
CA ASP A 7 -31.84 41.79 19.00
C ASP A 7 -31.50 40.78 20.10
N THR A 8 -32.36 39.78 20.26
CA THR A 8 -32.20 38.64 21.18
C THR A 8 -31.88 37.40 20.37
N SER A 9 -30.60 37.03 20.31
CA SER A 9 -30.14 35.71 19.88
C SER A 9 -29.30 35.06 20.99
N PRO A 10 -29.48 33.74 21.28
CA PRO A 10 -28.74 33.06 22.33
C PRO A 10 -27.34 32.70 21.85
N ARG A 11 -26.31 33.22 22.54
CA ARG A 11 -24.91 32.87 22.30
C ARG A 11 -24.68 31.40 22.69
N SER A 12 -24.32 30.58 21.70
CA SER A 12 -23.73 29.26 21.91
C SER A 12 -22.31 29.42 22.48
N SER A 13 -22.08 28.88 23.67
CA SER A 13 -20.77 28.78 24.29
C SER A 13 -19.98 27.66 23.63
N ALA A 14 -19.27 27.95 22.54
CA ALA A 14 -18.16 27.13 22.07
C ALA A 14 -16.99 27.32 23.05
N GLY A 15 -16.86 26.40 24.01
CA GLY A 15 -15.72 26.32 24.91
C GLY A 15 -14.46 25.93 24.14
N SER A 16 -13.66 26.93 23.77
CA SER A 16 -12.27 26.75 23.36
C SER A 16 -11.45 26.32 24.58
N THR A 17 -11.17 25.02 24.71
CA THR A 17 -10.17 24.51 25.65
C THR A 17 -8.77 24.78 25.07
N ASN A 18 -8.32 26.03 25.15
CA ASN A 18 -6.93 26.35 24.96
C ASN A 18 -6.15 25.91 26.21
N GLY A 19 -5.80 24.63 26.28
CA GLY A 19 -4.92 24.09 27.30
C GLY A 19 -3.54 24.73 27.21
N GLY A 20 -3.18 25.53 28.22
CA GLY A 20 -1.83 26.07 28.38
C GLY A 20 -0.77 24.97 28.49
N PRO A 21 0.53 25.32 28.48
CA PRO A 21 1.64 24.34 28.46
C PRO A 21 1.57 23.28 29.57
N VAL A 22 1.07 23.63 30.76
CA VAL A 22 0.86 22.71 31.90
C VAL A 22 -0.28 21.72 31.64
N GLY A 23 -1.33 22.12 30.93
CA GLY A 23 -2.45 21.25 30.55
C GLY A 23 -2.03 20.21 29.51
N ARG A 24 -1.28 20.64 28.48
CA ARG A 24 -0.71 19.75 27.46
C ARG A 24 0.29 18.75 28.04
N GLU A 25 1.07 19.16 29.04
CA GLU A 25 2.01 18.25 29.71
C GLU A 25 1.28 17.20 30.56
N ARG A 26 0.19 17.58 31.23
CA ARG A 26 -0.64 16.65 32.01
C ARG A 26 -1.39 15.66 31.12
N GLU A 27 -1.94 16.10 30.00
CA GLU A 27 -2.58 15.25 28.99
C GLU A 27 -1.57 14.27 28.37
N ARG A 28 -0.38 14.76 28.00
CA ARG A 28 0.71 13.92 27.49
C ARG A 28 1.15 12.87 28.52
N ARG A 29 1.26 13.23 29.81
CA ARG A 29 1.59 12.26 30.87
C ARG A 29 0.49 11.21 31.04
N GLY A 30 -0.78 11.59 30.97
CA GLY A 30 -1.91 10.66 31.03
C GLY A 30 -1.94 9.68 29.84
N ALA A 31 -1.69 10.17 28.63
CA ALA A 31 -1.60 9.33 27.43
C ALA A 31 -0.43 8.33 27.49
N VAL A 32 0.73 8.75 28.01
CA VAL A 32 1.89 7.87 28.21
C VAL A 32 1.59 6.77 29.22
N GLU A 33 0.89 7.10 30.32
CA GLU A 33 0.53 6.09 31.32
C GLU A 33 -0.49 5.09 30.77
N ALA A 34 -1.52 5.57 30.06
CA ALA A 34 -2.49 4.69 29.40
C ALA A 34 -1.83 3.73 28.39
N ALA A 35 -0.88 4.22 27.59
CA ALA A 35 -0.12 3.40 26.66
C ALA A 35 0.71 2.30 27.37
N ARG A 36 1.32 2.62 28.53
CA ARG A 36 2.07 1.64 29.33
C ARG A 36 1.19 0.56 29.95
N VAL A 37 0.01 0.95 30.46
CA VAL A 37 -0.96 -0.01 30.99
C VAL A 37 -1.42 -0.96 29.88
N LEU A 38 -1.79 -0.40 28.71
CA LEU A 38 -2.20 -1.20 27.56
C LEU A 38 -1.08 -2.14 27.08
N GLU A 39 0.18 -1.68 27.01
CA GLU A 39 1.34 -2.51 26.67
C GLU A 39 1.46 -3.71 27.62
N ALA A 40 1.39 -3.49 28.93
CA ALA A 40 1.54 -4.53 29.94
C ALA A 40 0.39 -5.56 29.88
N GLU A 41 -0.85 -5.10 29.70
CA GLU A 41 -2.02 -5.98 29.57
C GLU A 41 -1.99 -6.81 28.29
N LEU A 42 -1.59 -6.21 27.17
CA LEU A 42 -1.39 -6.93 25.91
C LEU A 42 -0.32 -8.00 26.09
N ALA A 43 0.85 -7.65 26.62
CA ALA A 43 1.97 -8.56 26.81
C ALA A 43 1.62 -9.74 27.74
N ALA A 44 0.71 -9.55 28.69
CA ALA A 44 0.23 -10.61 29.58
C ALA A 44 -0.82 -11.52 28.95
N ARG A 45 -1.58 -11.04 27.95
CA ARG A 45 -2.78 -11.72 27.42
C ARG A 45 -2.61 -12.35 26.05
N ILE A 46 -1.66 -11.87 25.24
CA ILE A 46 -1.45 -12.37 23.88
C ILE A 46 -0.14 -13.17 23.76
N SER A 47 -0.12 -14.15 22.87
CA SER A 47 1.07 -14.94 22.53
C SER A 47 1.94 -14.29 21.44
N GLY A 48 1.36 -13.32 20.72
CA GLY A 48 2.00 -12.49 19.70
C GLY A 48 3.04 -11.51 20.27
N GLU A 49 3.57 -10.67 19.39
CA GLU A 49 4.56 -9.66 19.77
C GLU A 49 3.87 -8.34 20.07
N VAL A 50 4.28 -7.66 21.15
CA VAL A 50 3.78 -6.35 21.59
C VAL A 50 4.95 -5.38 21.57
N ARG A 51 4.80 -4.24 20.87
CA ARG A 51 5.88 -3.27 20.66
C ARG A 51 5.39 -1.84 20.80
N PHE A 52 5.78 -1.17 21.89
CA PHE A 52 5.45 0.25 22.14
C PHE A 52 6.69 1.16 22.13
N ASP A 53 7.89 0.59 21.92
CA ASP A 53 9.11 1.37 21.79
C ASP A 53 9.05 2.31 20.57
N ALA A 54 9.77 3.44 20.66
CA ALA A 54 9.71 4.50 19.64
C ALA A 54 10.14 4.02 18.25
N VAL A 55 11.13 3.12 18.16
CA VAL A 55 11.57 2.59 16.86
C VAL A 55 10.46 1.75 16.25
N SER A 56 9.89 0.80 16.99
CA SER A 56 8.78 -0.02 16.49
C SER A 56 7.59 0.83 16.03
N ARG A 57 7.19 1.85 16.81
CA ARG A 57 6.09 2.75 16.42
C ARG A 57 6.44 3.53 15.14
N MET A 58 7.65 4.07 15.03
CA MET A 58 8.15 4.74 13.82
C MET A 58 8.11 3.84 12.58
N LEU A 59 8.51 2.57 12.70
CA LEU A 59 8.53 1.64 11.57
C LEU A 59 7.14 1.42 10.94
N TYR A 60 6.09 1.58 11.75
CA TYR A 60 4.69 1.43 11.34
C TYR A 60 3.99 2.78 11.11
N ALA A 61 4.69 3.91 11.27
CA ALA A 61 4.11 5.25 11.12
C ALA A 61 3.86 5.67 9.67
N THR A 62 4.38 4.91 8.70
CA THR A 62 4.29 5.23 7.26
C THR A 62 3.82 4.03 6.44
N ASP A 63 3.26 4.30 5.27
CA ASP A 63 3.05 3.33 4.18
C ASP A 63 3.67 3.85 2.88
N ALA A 64 3.11 3.58 1.70
CA ALA A 64 3.62 4.09 0.43
C ALA A 64 3.03 5.46 0.03
N SER A 65 2.15 6.03 0.87
CA SER A 65 1.49 7.33 0.65
C SER A 65 2.36 8.51 1.07
N ASN A 66 1.80 9.72 0.96
CA ASN A 66 2.41 10.96 1.42
C ASN A 66 2.37 11.13 2.94
N TYR A 67 1.70 10.24 3.69
CA TYR A 67 1.39 10.47 5.11
C TYR A 67 2.36 9.80 6.08
N GLN A 68 2.45 10.36 7.28
CA GLN A 68 3.11 9.79 8.44
C GLN A 68 2.33 10.12 9.72
N ILE A 69 1.94 9.10 10.48
CA ILE A 69 1.27 9.26 11.79
C ILE A 69 1.85 8.24 12.76
N GLU A 70 2.28 8.69 13.94
CA GLU A 70 2.82 7.83 14.99
C GLU A 70 1.73 6.92 15.59
N PRO A 71 1.91 5.58 15.56
CA PRO A 71 1.02 4.65 16.23
C PRO A 71 1.07 4.79 17.76
N VAL A 72 0.01 4.36 18.44
CA VAL A 72 0.02 4.18 19.90
C VAL A 72 0.92 3.01 20.29
N GLY A 73 0.85 1.93 19.52
CA GLY A 73 1.64 0.71 19.70
C GLY A 73 1.42 -0.25 18.53
N VAL A 74 2.19 -1.32 18.48
CA VAL A 74 2.10 -2.34 17.43
C VAL A 74 1.94 -3.72 18.05
N VAL A 75 0.99 -4.50 17.53
CA VAL A 75 0.77 -5.91 17.85
C VAL A 75 0.98 -6.75 16.59
N ILE A 76 1.77 -7.82 16.72
CA ILE A 76 1.97 -8.82 15.67
C ILE A 76 1.39 -10.15 16.19
N PRO A 77 0.09 -10.40 15.96
CA PRO A 77 -0.62 -11.55 16.52
C PRO A 77 -0.14 -12.86 15.88
N LYS A 78 -0.07 -13.94 16.67
CA LYS A 78 0.19 -15.29 16.17
C LYS A 78 -1.09 -16.07 15.90
N THR A 79 -2.17 -15.74 16.60
CA THR A 79 -3.46 -16.44 16.49
C THR A 79 -4.62 -15.46 16.32
N ALA A 80 -5.80 -15.97 15.97
CA ALA A 80 -7.02 -15.16 15.91
C ALA A 80 -7.44 -14.68 17.31
N GLU A 81 -7.15 -15.47 18.34
CA GLU A 81 -7.40 -15.13 19.74
C GLU A 81 -6.56 -13.93 20.20
N ASP A 82 -5.30 -13.84 19.76
CA ASP A 82 -4.45 -12.66 19.99
C ASP A 82 -5.09 -11.39 19.40
N VAL A 83 -5.67 -11.50 18.19
CA VAL A 83 -6.35 -10.38 17.53
C VAL A 83 -7.56 -9.93 18.34
N LEU A 84 -8.40 -10.89 18.77
CA LEU A 84 -9.58 -10.59 19.56
C LEU A 84 -9.22 -9.96 20.92
N ALA A 85 -8.20 -10.47 21.59
CA ALA A 85 -7.71 -9.90 22.84
C ALA A 85 -7.14 -8.49 22.65
N ALA A 86 -6.40 -8.24 21.55
CA ALA A 86 -5.88 -6.92 21.25
C ALA A 86 -6.99 -5.90 20.96
N ILE A 87 -8.01 -6.30 20.19
CA ILE A 87 -9.20 -5.48 19.92
C ILE A 87 -9.95 -5.18 21.21
N ASP A 88 -10.24 -6.20 22.03
CA ASP A 88 -10.95 -6.06 23.30
C ASP A 88 -10.24 -5.08 24.25
N LEU A 89 -8.93 -5.26 24.45
CA LEU A 89 -8.11 -4.39 25.28
C LEU A 89 -8.07 -2.96 24.73
N ALA A 90 -7.70 -2.75 23.46
CA ALA A 90 -7.67 -1.41 22.86
C ALA A 90 -9.04 -0.70 22.99
N SER A 91 -10.12 -1.43 22.71
CA SER A 91 -11.49 -0.95 22.83
C SER A 91 -11.90 -0.59 24.27
N SER A 92 -11.43 -1.32 25.27
CA SER A 92 -11.68 -1.02 26.68
C SER A 92 -10.97 0.25 27.15
N HIS A 93 -9.78 0.52 26.59
CA HIS A 93 -8.98 1.72 26.84
C HIS A 93 -9.36 2.91 25.94
N GLY A 94 -10.32 2.73 25.02
CA GLY A 94 -10.71 3.78 24.07
C GLY A 94 -9.61 4.12 23.04
N VAL A 95 -8.67 3.21 22.82
CA VAL A 95 -7.58 3.36 21.85
C VAL A 95 -8.08 2.91 20.47
N PRO A 96 -7.96 3.74 19.41
CA PRO A 96 -8.30 3.33 18.06
C PRO A 96 -7.50 2.11 17.59
N ILE A 97 -8.09 1.32 16.69
CA ILE A 97 -7.54 0.07 16.18
C ILE A 97 -7.32 0.20 14.68
N LEU A 98 -6.14 -0.21 14.21
CA LEU A 98 -5.79 -0.19 12.79
C LEU A 98 -5.32 -1.59 12.35
N PRO A 99 -6.16 -2.35 11.61
CA PRO A 99 -5.75 -3.60 10.99
C PRO A 99 -4.79 -3.32 9.84
N ARG A 100 -3.64 -4.00 9.80
CA ARG A 100 -2.60 -3.75 8.80
C ARG A 100 -2.08 -5.03 8.16
N GLY A 101 -1.93 -4.97 6.83
CA GLY A 101 -1.23 -5.97 6.03
C GLY A 101 0.23 -5.57 5.74
N GLY A 102 0.65 -5.68 4.47
CA GLY A 102 2.01 -5.32 4.04
C GLY A 102 2.38 -3.83 4.13
N GLY A 103 1.40 -2.94 4.39
CA GLY A 103 1.61 -1.49 4.42
C GLY A 103 2.09 -0.93 3.08
N SER A 104 1.50 -1.42 1.98
CA SER A 104 1.82 -1.02 0.60
C SER A 104 0.82 -0.03 0.00
N SER A 105 -0.11 0.48 0.81
CA SER A 105 -1.15 1.43 0.43
C SER A 105 -0.58 2.78 0.00
N LEU A 106 -1.24 3.43 -0.97
CA LEU A 106 -0.80 4.69 -1.55
C LEU A 106 -1.58 5.92 -1.06
N ALA A 107 -2.65 5.71 -0.28
CA ALA A 107 -3.55 6.78 0.13
C ALA A 107 -3.60 7.01 1.65
N GLY A 108 -2.77 6.33 2.44
CA GLY A 108 -2.70 6.52 3.89
C GLY A 108 -3.67 5.65 4.69
N GLN A 109 -4.23 4.59 4.10
CA GLN A 109 -5.16 3.68 4.79
C GLN A 109 -4.52 2.97 5.98
N SER A 110 -3.23 2.66 5.87
CA SER A 110 -2.55 1.83 6.87
C SER A 110 -1.77 2.64 7.92
N VAL A 111 -1.98 3.96 8.00
CA VAL A 111 -1.32 4.83 8.99
C VAL A 111 -2.33 5.54 9.89
N GLY A 112 -2.04 5.64 11.18
CA GLY A 112 -2.93 6.27 12.15
C GLY A 112 -2.43 6.21 13.59
N ALA A 113 -2.92 7.13 14.42
CA ALA A 113 -2.69 7.15 15.86
C ALA A 113 -3.57 6.10 16.54
N ALA A 114 -3.17 4.84 16.39
CA ALA A 114 -3.94 3.66 16.76
C ALA A 114 -3.02 2.55 17.29
N LEU A 115 -3.61 1.53 17.93
CA LEU A 115 -2.99 0.23 18.06
C LEU A 115 -2.99 -0.43 16.67
N VAL A 116 -1.81 -0.53 16.06
CA VAL A 116 -1.63 -1.18 14.76
C VAL A 116 -1.52 -2.68 14.96
N ILE A 117 -2.32 -3.47 14.24
CA ILE A 117 -2.31 -4.93 14.30
C ILE A 117 -1.80 -5.47 12.94
N ASP A 118 -0.55 -5.96 12.88
CA ASP A 118 0.08 -6.48 11.65
C ASP A 118 -0.11 -7.99 11.48
N PHE A 119 -0.99 -8.38 10.56
CA PHE A 119 -1.36 -9.78 10.32
C PHE A 119 -0.31 -10.57 9.50
N SER A 120 0.62 -9.89 8.85
CA SER A 120 1.40 -10.47 7.74
C SER A 120 2.49 -11.47 8.16
N LYS A 121 2.95 -11.42 9.41
CA LYS A 121 4.06 -12.29 9.88
C LYS A 121 3.61 -13.72 10.15
N TYR A 122 2.50 -13.90 10.88
CA TYR A 122 2.06 -15.21 11.39
C TYR A 122 0.70 -15.68 10.85
N LEU A 123 -0.28 -14.78 10.67
CA LEU A 123 -1.63 -15.11 10.22
C LEU A 123 -1.73 -15.11 8.69
N ASN A 124 -0.98 -15.99 8.04
CA ASN A 124 -0.78 -16.01 6.59
C ASN A 124 -0.99 -17.39 5.93
N ARG A 125 -1.84 -18.24 6.50
CA ARG A 125 -2.10 -19.60 6.00
C ARG A 125 -3.28 -19.66 5.02
N VAL A 126 -3.17 -20.60 4.08
CA VAL A 126 -4.34 -21.16 3.39
C VAL A 126 -4.99 -22.16 4.34
N LEU A 127 -6.30 -22.01 4.57
CA LEU A 127 -7.05 -22.84 5.50
C LEU A 127 -7.79 -23.98 4.79
N ASP A 128 -8.31 -23.71 3.59
CA ASP A 128 -9.08 -24.68 2.80
C ASP A 128 -9.04 -24.31 1.31
N ILE A 129 -8.97 -25.32 0.43
CA ILE A 129 -9.02 -25.15 -1.03
C ILE A 129 -10.09 -26.11 -1.57
N ASP A 130 -11.14 -25.54 -2.17
CA ASP A 130 -12.17 -26.27 -2.88
C ASP A 130 -12.02 -26.01 -4.39
N ALA A 131 -11.35 -26.93 -5.09
CA ALA A 131 -11.12 -26.81 -6.52
C ALA A 131 -12.39 -26.99 -7.36
N GLU A 132 -13.35 -27.78 -6.86
CA GLU A 132 -14.63 -28.03 -7.55
C GLU A 132 -15.52 -26.78 -7.50
N ALA A 133 -15.69 -26.21 -6.30
CA ALA A 133 -16.42 -24.96 -6.11
C ALA A 133 -15.61 -23.72 -6.53
N ARG A 134 -14.33 -23.90 -6.93
CA ARG A 134 -13.36 -22.83 -7.26
C ARG A 134 -13.31 -21.77 -6.17
N ALA A 135 -13.00 -22.19 -4.94
CA ALA A 135 -12.86 -21.31 -3.79
C ALA A 135 -11.64 -21.63 -2.95
N VAL A 136 -11.17 -20.62 -2.23
CA VAL A 136 -10.13 -20.77 -1.22
C VAL A 136 -10.49 -19.96 0.02
N THR A 137 -10.27 -20.54 1.19
CA THR A 137 -10.39 -19.85 2.48
C THR A 137 -9.00 -19.59 3.04
N VAL A 138 -8.72 -18.34 3.44
CA VAL A 138 -7.38 -17.92 3.88
C VAL A 138 -7.42 -17.01 5.10
N GLU A 139 -6.29 -16.95 5.80
CA GLU A 139 -5.99 -15.90 6.79
C GLU A 139 -5.62 -14.57 6.09
N PRO A 140 -5.94 -13.41 6.68
CA PRO A 140 -5.82 -12.09 6.03
C PRO A 140 -4.37 -11.67 5.72
N GLY A 141 -3.39 -12.23 6.42
CA GLY A 141 -1.97 -11.91 6.26
C GLY A 141 -1.29 -12.62 5.10
N ILE A 142 -1.96 -13.55 4.40
CA ILE A 142 -1.33 -14.25 3.28
C ILE A 142 -1.07 -13.28 2.14
N ASN A 143 0.17 -13.32 1.62
CA ASN A 143 0.55 -12.56 0.45
C ASN A 143 -0.09 -13.13 -0.83
N LEU A 144 -0.58 -12.28 -1.71
CA LEU A 144 -1.32 -12.68 -2.92
C LEU A 144 -0.48 -13.58 -3.85
N ASP A 145 0.76 -13.20 -4.16
CA ASP A 145 1.63 -14.04 -5.01
C ASP A 145 2.00 -15.38 -4.33
N LEU A 146 2.04 -15.43 -3.00
CA LEU A 146 2.22 -16.70 -2.29
C LEU A 146 0.97 -17.56 -2.33
N LEU A 147 -0.22 -16.96 -2.24
CA LEU A 147 -1.49 -17.66 -2.43
C LEU A 147 -1.55 -18.28 -3.83
N ASN A 148 -1.36 -17.48 -4.88
CA ASN A 148 -1.42 -17.96 -6.26
C ASN A 148 -0.35 -19.03 -6.56
N ARG A 149 0.83 -18.96 -5.92
CA ARG A 149 1.82 -20.03 -6.00
C ARG A 149 1.36 -21.35 -5.38
N GLN A 150 0.60 -21.30 -4.29
CA GLN A 150 0.02 -22.51 -3.67
C GLN A 150 -1.14 -23.08 -4.49
N LEU A 151 -1.92 -22.23 -5.16
CA LEU A 151 -3.03 -22.63 -6.03
C LEU A 151 -2.58 -23.18 -7.40
N LYS A 152 -1.34 -22.92 -7.82
CA LYS A 152 -0.84 -23.28 -9.16
C LYS A 152 -1.10 -24.74 -9.55
N ALA A 153 -0.99 -25.68 -8.60
CA ALA A 153 -1.19 -27.10 -8.86
C ALA A 153 -2.65 -27.47 -9.22
N SER A 154 -3.64 -26.66 -8.81
CA SER A 154 -5.05 -26.89 -9.14
C SER A 154 -5.46 -26.26 -10.48
N GLY A 155 -4.55 -25.59 -11.20
CA GLY A 155 -4.86 -24.85 -12.42
C GLY A 155 -5.73 -23.61 -12.20
N LEU A 156 -5.84 -23.15 -10.95
CA LEU A 156 -6.63 -21.99 -10.54
C LEU A 156 -5.74 -20.89 -9.94
N MET A 157 -6.26 -19.67 -9.91
CA MET A 157 -5.67 -18.51 -9.25
C MET A 157 -6.75 -17.58 -8.70
N PHE A 158 -6.38 -16.71 -7.77
CA PHE A 158 -7.19 -15.55 -7.42
C PHE A 158 -7.04 -14.50 -8.53
N GLY A 159 -8.17 -14.03 -9.08
CA GLY A 159 -8.22 -13.21 -10.30
C GLY A 159 -7.62 -11.81 -10.16
N PRO A 160 -8.04 -10.99 -9.17
CA PRO A 160 -7.49 -9.66 -8.97
C PRO A 160 -5.97 -9.68 -8.78
N ASP A 161 -5.27 -8.82 -9.52
CA ASP A 161 -3.82 -8.89 -9.70
C ASP A 161 -3.12 -7.52 -9.55
N PRO A 162 -3.27 -6.83 -8.40
CA PRO A 162 -2.69 -5.51 -8.20
C PRO A 162 -1.17 -5.54 -8.39
N SER A 163 -0.58 -4.42 -8.82
CA SER A 163 0.88 -4.28 -9.00
C SER A 163 1.70 -4.59 -7.73
N SER A 164 1.04 -4.58 -6.57
CA SER A 164 1.57 -4.94 -5.27
C SER A 164 1.38 -6.41 -4.87
N GLY A 165 0.94 -7.31 -5.74
CA GLY A 165 0.66 -8.73 -5.44
C GLY A 165 1.78 -9.47 -4.69
N ASN A 166 3.05 -9.09 -4.91
CA ASN A 166 4.21 -9.67 -4.23
C ASN A 166 4.43 -9.23 -2.77
N ARG A 167 3.64 -8.27 -2.27
CA ARG A 167 3.76 -7.71 -0.90
C ARG A 167 2.41 -7.38 -0.24
N ALA A 168 1.36 -7.15 -1.02
CA ALA A 168 0.01 -6.98 -0.53
C ALA A 168 -0.50 -8.30 0.09
N THR A 169 -1.30 -8.17 1.14
CA THR A 169 -1.94 -9.31 1.79
C THR A 169 -3.42 -9.33 1.46
N ILE A 170 -4.04 -10.51 1.49
CA ILE A 170 -5.45 -10.67 1.12
C ILE A 170 -6.39 -9.77 1.94
N GLY A 171 -6.13 -9.58 3.24
CA GLY A 171 -6.90 -8.66 4.07
C GLY A 171 -6.86 -7.21 3.56
N GLY A 172 -5.71 -6.73 3.10
CA GLY A 172 -5.57 -5.40 2.50
C GLY A 172 -6.23 -5.31 1.11
N VAL A 173 -6.12 -6.37 0.31
CA VAL A 173 -6.77 -6.48 -1.02
C VAL A 173 -8.29 -6.40 -0.89
N VAL A 174 -8.88 -7.09 0.10
CA VAL A 174 -10.31 -6.98 0.45
C VAL A 174 -10.63 -5.60 1.00
N GLY A 175 -9.84 -5.08 1.93
CA GLY A 175 -10.07 -3.77 2.54
C GLY A 175 -10.09 -2.63 1.53
N ASN A 176 -9.29 -2.71 0.45
CA ASN A 176 -9.19 -1.68 -0.58
C ASN A 176 -10.05 -1.94 -1.82
N ASN A 177 -10.80 -3.05 -1.87
CA ASN A 177 -11.43 -3.54 -3.10
C ASN A 177 -10.46 -3.60 -4.30
N SER A 178 -9.23 -4.06 -4.08
CA SER A 178 -8.19 -3.95 -5.11
C SER A 178 -8.56 -4.71 -6.38
N ALA A 179 -8.09 -4.19 -7.51
CA ALA A 179 -8.23 -4.78 -8.83
C ALA A 179 -6.83 -4.96 -9.45
N GLY A 180 -6.71 -4.84 -10.76
CA GLY A 180 -5.43 -4.90 -11.46
C GLY A 180 -5.58 -4.75 -12.97
N ALA A 181 -4.58 -5.22 -13.71
CA ALA A 181 -4.54 -5.09 -15.16
C ALA A 181 -5.64 -5.89 -15.86
N HIS A 182 -6.06 -7.00 -15.26
CA HIS A 182 -7.00 -7.95 -15.86
C HIS A 182 -8.43 -7.80 -15.33
N SER A 183 -8.77 -6.67 -14.71
CA SER A 183 -10.10 -6.48 -14.09
C SER A 183 -11.24 -6.51 -15.11
N ILE A 184 -10.99 -6.24 -16.39
CA ILE A 184 -12.01 -6.37 -17.45
C ILE A 184 -12.43 -7.82 -17.67
N LEU A 185 -11.59 -8.79 -17.29
CA LEU A 185 -11.92 -10.23 -17.34
C LEU A 185 -12.43 -10.75 -16.01
N TYR A 186 -11.79 -10.35 -14.90
CA TYR A 186 -12.02 -10.95 -13.60
C TYR A 186 -12.86 -10.11 -12.66
N GLY A 187 -13.15 -8.85 -12.98
CA GLY A 187 -13.77 -7.91 -12.05
C GLY A 187 -12.81 -7.46 -10.94
N MET A 188 -13.37 -6.91 -9.87
CA MET A 188 -12.66 -6.42 -8.69
C MET A 188 -12.71 -7.45 -7.55
N THR A 189 -11.99 -7.20 -6.45
CA THR A 189 -12.01 -8.11 -5.29
C THR A 189 -13.41 -8.40 -4.77
N ALA A 190 -14.33 -7.42 -4.74
CA ALA A 190 -15.71 -7.62 -4.31
C ALA A 190 -16.45 -8.72 -5.07
N ASP A 191 -16.14 -8.90 -6.36
CA ASP A 191 -16.78 -9.93 -7.20
C ASP A 191 -16.39 -11.35 -6.79
N HIS A 192 -15.26 -11.51 -6.10
CA HIS A 192 -14.75 -12.79 -5.65
C HIS A 192 -15.05 -13.09 -4.18
N VAL A 193 -15.41 -12.11 -3.35
CA VAL A 193 -15.66 -12.35 -1.92
C VAL A 193 -16.95 -13.16 -1.73
N ARG A 194 -16.82 -14.33 -1.11
CA ARG A 194 -17.94 -15.24 -0.79
C ARG A 194 -18.38 -15.12 0.66
N SER A 195 -17.43 -15.12 1.59
CA SER A 195 -17.70 -14.98 3.02
C SER A 195 -16.53 -14.39 3.78
N VAL A 196 -16.83 -13.71 4.89
CA VAL A 196 -15.85 -13.06 5.78
C VAL A 196 -16.20 -13.39 7.22
N ARG A 197 -15.19 -13.80 8.00
CA ARG A 197 -15.25 -13.75 9.47
C ARG A 197 -14.63 -12.45 9.94
N LEU A 198 -15.42 -11.61 10.59
CA LEU A 198 -15.03 -10.26 11.02
C LEU A 198 -15.02 -10.16 12.54
N ALA A 199 -13.97 -9.56 13.10
CA ALA A 199 -13.93 -9.12 14.50
C ALA A 199 -14.38 -7.66 14.61
N LEU A 200 -15.29 -7.38 15.54
CA LEU A 200 -15.88 -6.06 15.75
C LEU A 200 -15.21 -5.32 16.91
N ALA A 201 -15.13 -3.99 16.85
CA ALA A 201 -14.55 -3.19 17.94
C ALA A 201 -15.35 -3.28 19.25
N GLN A 202 -16.63 -3.62 19.21
CA GLN A 202 -17.46 -3.79 20.42
C GLN A 202 -17.28 -5.19 21.04
N GLY A 203 -16.37 -5.99 20.50
CA GLY A 203 -16.09 -7.36 20.92
C GLY A 203 -16.87 -8.40 20.12
N GLY A 204 -16.33 -9.61 20.11
CA GLY A 204 -16.92 -10.76 19.41
C GLY A 204 -16.62 -10.81 17.91
N THR A 205 -17.22 -11.80 17.25
CA THR A 205 -17.04 -12.07 15.82
C THR A 205 -18.37 -12.28 15.14
N VAL A 206 -18.45 -11.90 13.87
CA VAL A 206 -19.58 -12.21 12.98
C VAL A 206 -19.09 -12.96 11.74
N ASP A 207 -19.88 -13.93 11.30
CA ASP A 207 -19.67 -14.63 10.04
C ASP A 207 -20.68 -14.09 9.02
N LEU A 208 -20.17 -13.45 7.97
CA LEU A 208 -20.96 -12.87 6.89
C LEU A 208 -20.78 -13.70 5.63
N ALA A 209 -21.89 -14.02 4.97
CA ALA A 209 -21.96 -14.75 3.70
C ALA A 209 -23.29 -14.40 3.00
N ALA A 210 -23.48 -14.92 1.79
CA ALA A 210 -24.74 -14.76 1.05
C ALA A 210 -25.95 -15.16 1.91
N THR A 211 -26.99 -14.32 1.90
CA THR A 211 -28.21 -14.48 2.71
C THR A 211 -29.35 -13.69 2.10
N THR A 212 -30.60 -14.02 2.44
CA THR A 212 -31.76 -13.19 2.05
C THR A 212 -32.14 -12.21 3.16
N PRO A 213 -32.79 -11.08 2.85
CA PRO A 213 -33.35 -10.21 3.88
C PRO A 213 -34.38 -10.92 4.78
N ALA A 214 -35.13 -11.90 4.27
CA ALA A 214 -36.04 -12.70 5.08
C ALA A 214 -35.28 -13.53 6.14
N ASP A 215 -34.13 -14.10 5.79
CA ASP A 215 -33.28 -14.84 6.74
C ASP A 215 -32.64 -13.90 7.77
N MET A 216 -32.21 -12.72 7.32
CA MET A 216 -31.70 -11.67 8.22
C MET A 216 -32.77 -11.19 9.20
N ALA A 217 -34.03 -11.07 8.77
CA ALA A 217 -35.14 -10.66 9.64
C ALA A 217 -35.40 -11.72 10.71
N ARG A 218 -35.33 -13.01 10.36
CA ARG A 218 -35.41 -14.11 11.34
C ARG A 218 -34.23 -14.10 12.32
N ARG A 219 -33.02 -13.76 11.86
CA ARG A 219 -31.85 -13.59 12.73
C ARG A 219 -31.91 -12.33 13.60
N ALA A 220 -32.55 -11.26 13.14
CA ALA A 220 -32.61 -9.98 13.86
C ALA A 220 -33.25 -10.09 15.25
N GLY A 221 -34.07 -11.12 15.49
CA GLY A 221 -34.62 -11.44 16.82
C GLY A 221 -33.62 -12.05 17.81
N GLN A 222 -32.40 -12.36 17.38
CA GLN A 222 -31.35 -12.92 18.25
C GLN A 222 -30.55 -11.82 18.93
N THR A 223 -30.13 -12.07 20.16
CA THR A 223 -29.39 -11.10 20.99
C THR A 223 -27.87 -11.16 20.80
N ASP A 224 -27.35 -12.04 19.94
CA ASP A 224 -25.92 -12.11 19.64
C ASP A 224 -25.47 -10.99 18.68
N ALA A 225 -24.17 -10.93 18.39
CA ALA A 225 -23.62 -9.88 17.54
C ALA A 225 -24.16 -9.92 16.10
N LEU A 226 -24.36 -11.11 15.54
CA LEU A 226 -24.84 -11.28 14.18
C LEU A 226 -26.33 -10.94 14.06
N GLY A 227 -27.14 -11.29 15.05
CA GLY A 227 -28.55 -10.91 15.11
C GLY A 227 -28.73 -9.40 15.14
N ARG A 228 -28.04 -8.70 16.05
CA ARG A 228 -28.04 -7.23 16.11
C ARG A 228 -27.60 -6.59 14.80
N LEU A 229 -26.49 -7.05 14.23
CA LEU A 229 -25.97 -6.54 12.96
C LEU A 229 -26.97 -6.77 11.82
N SER A 230 -27.61 -7.95 11.76
CA SER A 230 -28.62 -8.27 10.73
C SER A 230 -29.81 -7.30 10.80
N GLY A 231 -30.32 -7.02 12.01
CA GLY A 231 -31.41 -6.05 12.20
C GLY A 231 -31.01 -4.63 11.77
N SER A 232 -29.82 -4.17 12.16
CA SER A 232 -29.32 -2.84 11.78
C SER A 232 -29.11 -2.70 10.27
N LEU A 233 -28.55 -3.72 9.61
CA LEU A 233 -28.34 -3.70 8.15
C LEU A 233 -29.66 -3.72 7.38
N LEU A 234 -30.68 -4.44 7.86
CA LEU A 234 -32.02 -4.42 7.26
C LEU A 234 -32.67 -3.04 7.39
N ALA A 235 -32.66 -2.47 8.59
CA ALA A 235 -33.21 -1.14 8.82
C ALA A 235 -32.47 -0.07 7.98
N TYR A 236 -31.16 -0.21 7.82
CA TYR A 236 -30.36 0.65 6.95
C TYR A 236 -30.77 0.50 5.49
N ARG A 237 -30.90 -0.75 5.00
CA ARG A 237 -31.34 -1.03 3.63
C ARG A 237 -32.69 -0.39 3.35
N GLU A 238 -33.68 -0.61 4.21
CA GLU A 238 -35.03 -0.05 4.05
C GLU A 238 -35.02 1.49 4.01
N ARG A 239 -34.18 2.12 4.84
CA ARG A 239 -34.11 3.59 4.92
C ARG A 239 -33.39 4.22 3.73
N HIS A 240 -32.32 3.61 3.24
CA HIS A 240 -31.39 4.25 2.31
C HIS A 240 -31.37 3.64 0.90
N ARG A 241 -32.07 2.53 0.63
CA ARG A 241 -32.03 1.88 -0.70
C ARG A 241 -32.36 2.82 -1.85
N ASP A 242 -33.43 3.59 -1.74
CA ASP A 242 -33.88 4.51 -2.80
C ASP A 242 -32.84 5.63 -3.03
N LEU A 243 -32.22 6.13 -1.96
CA LEU A 243 -31.15 7.12 -2.03
C LEU A 243 -29.91 6.54 -2.75
N ILE A 244 -29.52 5.32 -2.39
CA ILE A 244 -28.37 4.64 -3.00
C ILE A 244 -28.66 4.36 -4.48
N GLU A 245 -29.85 3.87 -4.83
CA GLU A 245 -30.19 3.59 -6.23
C GLU A 245 -30.21 4.85 -7.10
N ARG A 246 -30.60 5.99 -6.53
CA ARG A 246 -30.67 7.28 -7.23
C ARG A 246 -29.30 7.95 -7.42
N ASP A 247 -28.49 8.01 -6.36
CA ASP A 247 -27.34 8.93 -6.29
C ASP A 247 -25.98 8.21 -6.29
N PHE A 248 -25.94 6.90 -6.08
CA PHE A 248 -24.67 6.19 -5.99
C PHE A 248 -23.99 6.13 -7.38
N PRO A 249 -22.67 6.40 -7.48
CA PRO A 249 -21.99 6.47 -8.77
C PRO A 249 -22.14 5.16 -9.58
N PRO A 250 -22.57 5.23 -10.85
CA PRO A 250 -22.85 4.04 -11.66
C PRO A 250 -21.60 3.36 -12.23
N HIS A 251 -20.40 3.91 -11.98
CA HIS A 251 -19.15 3.40 -12.55
C HIS A 251 -18.74 2.06 -11.93
N TRP A 252 -18.39 1.10 -12.79
CA TRP A 252 -18.16 -0.29 -12.37
C TRP A 252 -16.83 -0.51 -11.64
N ARG A 253 -15.75 0.18 -12.05
CA ARG A 253 -14.42 0.03 -11.43
C ARG A 253 -14.26 1.07 -10.33
N ARG A 254 -14.67 0.70 -9.12
CA ARG A 254 -14.78 1.62 -7.98
C ARG A 254 -14.30 1.00 -6.66
N ALA A 255 -13.44 1.75 -5.99
CA ALA A 255 -13.04 1.56 -4.60
C ALA A 255 -13.26 2.85 -3.76
N THR A 256 -13.95 3.85 -4.30
CA THR A 256 -14.34 5.06 -3.57
C THR A 256 -15.56 4.80 -2.70
N GLY A 257 -15.52 5.22 -1.43
CA GLY A 257 -16.60 5.08 -0.47
C GLY A 257 -16.83 3.63 0.00
N TYR A 258 -17.87 3.45 0.81
CA TYR A 258 -18.36 2.10 1.15
C TYR A 258 -19.13 1.48 -0.02
N SER A 259 -19.14 0.14 -0.10
CA SER A 259 -19.89 -0.64 -1.10
C SER A 259 -21.40 -0.65 -0.84
N LEU A 260 -22.02 0.53 -0.72
CA LEU A 260 -23.44 0.67 -0.39
C LEU A 260 -24.36 0.15 -1.51
N ASP A 261 -23.89 0.10 -2.75
CA ASP A 261 -24.61 -0.47 -3.90
C ASP A 261 -24.97 -1.95 -3.71
N GLU A 262 -24.30 -2.67 -2.81
CA GLU A 262 -24.70 -4.03 -2.45
C GLU A 262 -26.14 -4.08 -1.87
N PHE A 263 -26.63 -2.98 -1.28
CA PHE A 263 -28.01 -2.91 -0.78
C PHE A 263 -29.07 -2.83 -1.88
N THR A 264 -28.70 -2.44 -3.11
CA THR A 264 -29.63 -2.33 -4.24
C THR A 264 -29.79 -3.65 -4.98
N LYS A 265 -28.86 -4.59 -4.79
CA LYS A 265 -28.88 -5.91 -5.44
C LYS A 265 -30.19 -6.68 -5.14
N PRO A 266 -30.62 -7.56 -6.06
CA PRO A 266 -31.71 -8.50 -5.82
C PRO A 266 -31.47 -9.34 -4.56
N ASP A 267 -32.54 -9.78 -3.91
CA ASP A 267 -32.49 -10.48 -2.63
C ASP A 267 -31.72 -11.80 -2.69
N GLU A 268 -31.81 -12.51 -3.82
CA GLU A 268 -31.08 -13.75 -4.08
C GLU A 268 -29.57 -13.55 -4.30
N ALA A 269 -29.16 -12.33 -4.65
CA ALA A 269 -27.77 -11.96 -4.90
C ALA A 269 -27.12 -11.21 -3.72
N PHE A 270 -27.89 -10.92 -2.67
CA PHE A 270 -27.41 -10.13 -1.55
C PHE A 270 -26.38 -10.88 -0.70
N ASN A 271 -25.22 -10.26 -0.50
CA ASN A 271 -24.15 -10.82 0.34
C ASN A 271 -23.52 -9.74 1.24
N PRO A 272 -23.90 -9.70 2.54
CA PRO A 272 -23.32 -8.79 3.51
C PRO A 272 -21.79 -8.88 3.66
N ALA A 273 -21.14 -9.98 3.25
CA ALA A 273 -19.68 -10.05 3.27
C ALA A 273 -19.05 -9.01 2.30
N LYS A 274 -19.74 -8.68 1.21
CA LYS A 274 -19.28 -7.69 0.23
C LYS A 274 -19.34 -6.26 0.75
N LEU A 275 -20.20 -5.98 1.74
CA LEU A 275 -20.26 -4.67 2.42
C LEU A 275 -18.98 -4.35 3.20
N VAL A 276 -18.17 -5.36 3.55
CA VAL A 276 -16.87 -5.20 4.23
C VAL A 276 -15.76 -4.84 3.23
N VAL A 277 -15.98 -5.10 1.95
CA VAL A 277 -15.02 -4.74 0.89
C VAL A 277 -15.01 -3.22 0.73
N SER A 278 -13.86 -2.65 0.39
CA SER A 278 -13.66 -1.18 0.31
C SER A 278 -13.78 -0.44 1.65
N SER A 279 -13.81 -1.16 2.78
CA SER A 279 -13.95 -0.55 4.11
C SER A 279 -12.65 -0.06 4.73
N GLU A 280 -11.49 -0.43 4.19
CA GLU A 280 -10.18 0.01 4.70
C GLU A 280 -9.94 -0.31 6.19
N GLY A 281 -10.60 -1.36 6.70
CA GLY A 281 -10.52 -1.74 8.12
C GLY A 281 -11.34 -0.85 9.06
N THR A 282 -12.20 0.03 8.54
CA THR A 282 -13.06 0.89 9.36
C THR A 282 -14.27 0.14 9.91
N LEU A 283 -14.66 -1.01 9.36
CA LEU A 283 -15.84 -1.76 9.85
C LEU A 283 -15.47 -2.91 10.79
N GLY A 284 -14.20 -3.27 10.87
CA GLY A 284 -13.73 -4.39 11.69
C GLY A 284 -12.41 -4.98 11.18
N SER A 285 -11.93 -6.01 11.86
CA SER A 285 -10.73 -6.76 11.47
C SER A 285 -11.10 -8.11 10.85
N ILE A 286 -10.71 -8.34 9.59
CA ILE A 286 -10.91 -9.62 8.93
C ILE A 286 -10.05 -10.68 9.63
N LEU A 287 -10.66 -11.77 10.08
CA LEU A 287 -9.95 -12.93 10.65
C LEU A 287 -9.77 -14.04 9.63
N ARG A 288 -10.74 -14.22 8.73
CA ARG A 288 -10.74 -15.19 7.63
C ARG A 288 -11.59 -14.68 6.48
N VAL A 289 -11.21 -15.00 5.25
CA VAL A 289 -12.02 -14.71 4.06
C VAL A 289 -12.00 -15.90 3.12
N THR A 290 -13.15 -16.17 2.51
CA THR A 290 -13.30 -17.12 1.41
C THR A 290 -13.51 -16.35 0.12
N VAL A 291 -12.67 -16.62 -0.88
CA VAL A 291 -12.72 -15.96 -2.19
C VAL A 291 -12.88 -16.97 -3.32
N GLY A 292 -13.55 -16.54 -4.40
CA GLY A 292 -13.63 -17.27 -5.66
C GLY A 292 -12.31 -17.29 -6.41
N LEU A 293 -12.13 -18.33 -7.23
CA LEU A 293 -10.95 -18.55 -8.06
C LEU A 293 -11.32 -18.61 -9.54
N VAL A 294 -10.37 -18.20 -10.39
CA VAL A 294 -10.45 -18.24 -11.85
C VAL A 294 -9.40 -19.21 -12.42
N PRO A 295 -9.60 -19.75 -13.63
CA PRO A 295 -8.59 -20.55 -14.30
C PRO A 295 -7.33 -19.74 -14.61
N VAL A 296 -6.17 -20.38 -14.55
CA VAL A 296 -4.91 -19.78 -15.05
C VAL A 296 -4.94 -19.76 -16.58
N PRO A 297 -4.61 -18.64 -17.26
CA PRO A 297 -4.53 -18.60 -18.72
C PRO A 297 -3.48 -19.59 -19.25
N LYS A 298 -3.77 -20.24 -20.39
CA LYS A 298 -2.86 -21.23 -20.98
C LYS A 298 -1.62 -20.58 -21.58
N GLN A 299 -1.83 -19.56 -22.40
CA GLN A 299 -0.79 -18.77 -23.05
C GLN A 299 -1.24 -17.32 -23.19
N THR A 300 -0.26 -16.43 -23.27
CA THR A 300 -0.45 -14.98 -23.41
C THR A 300 0.46 -14.43 -24.51
N ALA A 301 0.07 -13.31 -25.09
CA ALA A 301 0.90 -12.52 -25.99
C ALA A 301 0.66 -11.03 -25.76
N LEU A 302 1.69 -10.20 -26.01
CA LEU A 302 1.55 -8.75 -25.99
C LEU A 302 1.74 -8.14 -27.39
N VAL A 303 1.04 -7.03 -27.64
CA VAL A 303 1.33 -6.10 -28.73
C VAL A 303 1.68 -4.74 -28.12
N LEU A 304 2.85 -4.21 -28.46
CA LEU A 304 3.30 -2.90 -28.03
C LEU A 304 3.00 -1.87 -29.12
N LEU A 305 2.24 -0.84 -28.76
CA LEU A 305 1.81 0.25 -29.64
C LEU A 305 2.44 1.56 -29.15
N GLN A 306 3.22 2.23 -29.98
CA GLN A 306 3.89 3.48 -29.61
C GLN A 306 3.18 4.70 -30.22
N PHE A 307 3.02 5.76 -29.44
CA PHE A 307 2.33 6.98 -29.84
C PHE A 307 3.21 8.21 -29.62
N ASP A 308 3.14 9.16 -30.54
CA ASP A 308 3.82 10.47 -30.43
C ASP A 308 3.09 11.44 -29.50
N GLU A 309 1.82 11.17 -29.18
CA GLU A 309 0.98 11.95 -28.27
C GLU A 309 0.31 11.04 -27.23
N LEU A 310 0.29 11.48 -25.97
CA LEU A 310 -0.35 10.75 -24.88
C LEU A 310 -1.86 10.60 -25.12
N VAL A 311 -2.53 11.69 -25.49
CA VAL A 311 -3.99 11.70 -25.71
C VAL A 311 -4.38 10.76 -26.86
N ALA A 312 -3.60 10.69 -27.93
CA ALA A 312 -3.85 9.77 -29.05
C ALA A 312 -3.86 8.29 -28.61
N SER A 313 -3.04 7.92 -27.60
CA SER A 313 -3.09 6.56 -27.04
C SER A 313 -4.41 6.28 -26.30
N MET A 314 -4.96 7.29 -25.62
CA MET A 314 -6.26 7.17 -24.95
C MET A 314 -7.41 7.10 -25.97
N GLU A 315 -7.34 7.87 -27.06
CA GLU A 315 -8.31 7.83 -28.16
C GLU A 315 -8.33 6.46 -28.87
N ALA A 316 -7.19 5.78 -28.95
CA ALA A 316 -7.10 4.44 -29.53
C ALA A 316 -7.70 3.34 -28.62
N THR A 317 -7.81 3.57 -27.30
CA THR A 317 -8.17 2.54 -26.32
C THR A 317 -9.54 1.89 -26.60
N PRO A 318 -10.63 2.63 -26.88
CA PRO A 318 -11.91 2.02 -27.24
C PRO A 318 -11.84 1.11 -28.48
N ALA A 319 -11.10 1.51 -29.52
CA ALA A 319 -10.93 0.69 -30.72
C ALA A 319 -10.11 -0.59 -30.45
N ILE A 320 -9.15 -0.54 -29.53
CA ILE A 320 -8.40 -1.73 -29.10
C ILE A 320 -9.34 -2.69 -28.33
N LEU A 321 -10.23 -2.16 -27.48
CA LEU A 321 -11.19 -2.97 -26.72
C LEU A 321 -12.19 -3.72 -27.61
N GLU A 322 -12.51 -3.20 -28.80
CA GLU A 322 -13.32 -3.92 -29.81
C GLU A 322 -12.68 -5.24 -30.26
N CYS A 323 -11.39 -5.46 -29.99
CA CYS A 323 -10.66 -6.69 -30.29
C CYS A 323 -10.61 -7.69 -29.12
N GLU A 324 -11.32 -7.41 -28.01
CA GLU A 324 -11.40 -8.28 -26.82
C GLU A 324 -10.02 -8.65 -26.19
N PRO A 325 -9.15 -7.67 -25.87
CA PRO A 325 -7.89 -7.94 -25.18
C PRO A 325 -8.13 -8.41 -23.73
N SER A 326 -7.14 -9.08 -23.13
CA SER A 326 -7.13 -9.41 -21.70
C SER A 326 -6.72 -8.24 -20.82
N ALA A 327 -5.89 -7.32 -21.35
CA ALA A 327 -5.47 -6.09 -20.69
C ALA A 327 -5.00 -5.05 -21.70
N ILE A 328 -5.08 -3.76 -21.33
CA ILE A 328 -4.42 -2.65 -22.01
C ILE A 328 -3.79 -1.77 -20.94
N GLU A 329 -2.47 -1.67 -20.94
CA GLU A 329 -1.69 -0.91 -19.96
C GLU A 329 -0.92 0.24 -20.61
N LEU A 330 -0.93 1.41 -19.97
CA LEU A 330 -0.21 2.60 -20.44
C LEU A 330 1.11 2.79 -19.67
N MET A 331 2.16 3.13 -20.41
CA MET A 331 3.39 3.72 -19.89
C MET A 331 3.72 5.01 -20.66
N ASP A 332 3.91 6.12 -19.97
CA ASP A 332 4.25 7.40 -20.60
C ASP A 332 5.76 7.62 -20.79
N ARG A 333 6.09 8.72 -21.46
CA ARG A 333 7.45 9.18 -21.70
C ARG A 333 8.29 9.28 -20.42
N MET A 334 7.73 9.81 -19.33
CA MET A 334 8.48 9.97 -18.07
C MET A 334 8.90 8.61 -17.51
N LEU A 335 7.96 7.66 -17.42
CA LEU A 335 8.24 6.31 -16.96
C LEU A 335 9.24 5.60 -17.88
N ILE A 336 9.09 5.70 -19.20
CA ILE A 336 10.00 5.10 -20.18
C ILE A 336 11.43 5.67 -20.01
N GLY A 337 11.56 6.99 -19.89
CA GLY A 337 12.85 7.66 -19.70
C GLY A 337 13.57 7.24 -18.41
N LEU A 338 12.83 7.16 -17.30
CA LEU A 338 13.38 6.69 -16.02
C LEU A 338 13.76 5.21 -16.06
N THR A 339 12.98 4.39 -16.77
CA THR A 339 13.28 2.97 -16.99
C THR A 339 14.60 2.80 -17.76
N ARG A 340 14.79 3.57 -18.85
CA ARG A 340 16.04 3.59 -19.64
C ARG A 340 17.25 4.02 -18.81
N SER A 341 17.03 4.89 -17.82
CA SER A 341 18.07 5.40 -16.92
C SER A 341 18.39 4.45 -15.76
N ALA A 342 17.55 3.44 -15.50
CA ALA A 342 17.71 2.49 -14.41
C ALA A 342 18.45 1.22 -14.89
N PRO A 343 19.69 0.94 -14.44
CA PRO A 343 20.50 -0.17 -14.98
C PRO A 343 19.85 -1.55 -14.86
N GLY A 344 19.01 -1.77 -13.84
CA GLY A 344 18.28 -3.03 -13.63
C GLY A 344 17.09 -3.24 -14.58
N TYR A 345 16.60 -2.17 -15.22
CA TYR A 345 15.37 -2.18 -16.02
C TYR A 345 15.60 -1.76 -17.49
N ALA A 346 16.67 -1.03 -17.79
CA ALA A 346 16.92 -0.45 -19.12
C ALA A 346 16.87 -1.49 -20.26
N LYS A 347 17.38 -2.71 -20.01
CA LYS A 347 17.37 -3.80 -21.00
C LYS A 347 15.98 -4.41 -21.21
N GLN A 348 15.07 -4.27 -20.24
CA GLN A 348 13.74 -4.88 -20.29
C GLN A 348 12.82 -4.18 -21.29
N ILE A 349 13.13 -2.95 -21.69
CA ILE A 349 12.36 -2.18 -22.68
C ILE A 349 13.21 -1.74 -23.88
N SER A 350 14.30 -2.45 -24.17
CA SER A 350 15.24 -2.06 -25.23
C SER A 350 14.62 -2.05 -26.63
N TYR A 351 13.43 -2.63 -26.78
CA TYR A 351 12.65 -2.68 -27.99
C TYR A 351 11.69 -1.50 -28.18
N ILE A 352 11.56 -0.60 -27.19
CA ILE A 352 10.83 0.65 -27.38
C ILE A 352 11.70 1.57 -28.23
N GLU A 353 11.25 1.89 -29.43
CA GLU A 353 11.97 2.68 -30.43
C GLU A 353 11.77 4.19 -30.18
N GLY A 354 12.80 5.01 -30.41
CA GLY A 354 12.71 6.47 -30.34
C GLY A 354 12.30 7.03 -28.97
N ASP A 355 11.56 8.14 -28.94
CA ASP A 355 11.11 8.83 -27.71
C ASP A 355 9.57 9.02 -27.68
N PRO A 356 8.79 7.93 -27.59
CA PRO A 356 7.33 7.99 -27.63
C PRO A 356 6.78 8.80 -26.45
N ALA A 357 5.67 9.49 -26.67
CA ALA A 357 4.90 10.11 -25.59
C ALA A 357 4.19 9.05 -24.73
N ALA A 358 3.77 7.96 -25.36
CA ALA A 358 3.06 6.86 -24.71
C ALA A 358 3.33 5.52 -25.41
N VAL A 359 3.30 4.45 -24.62
CA VAL A 359 3.27 3.07 -25.10
C VAL A 359 2.08 2.36 -24.46
N LEU A 360 1.23 1.75 -25.29
CA LEU A 360 0.23 0.79 -24.83
C LEU A 360 0.76 -0.62 -24.98
N ALA A 361 0.71 -1.39 -23.89
CA ALA A 361 0.90 -2.83 -23.91
C ALA A 361 -0.47 -3.51 -23.90
N VAL A 362 -0.85 -4.11 -25.03
CA VAL A 362 -2.11 -4.82 -25.22
C VAL A 362 -1.87 -6.32 -25.07
N GLU A 363 -2.54 -6.97 -24.13
CA GLU A 363 -2.40 -8.41 -23.92
C GLU A 363 -3.58 -9.19 -24.48
N PHE A 364 -3.30 -10.40 -24.98
CA PHE A 364 -4.32 -11.40 -25.31
C PHE A 364 -4.03 -12.71 -24.62
N TYR A 365 -5.11 -13.41 -24.22
CA TYR A 365 -5.06 -14.82 -23.87
C TYR A 365 -5.37 -15.69 -25.09
N GLY A 366 -4.79 -16.89 -25.11
CA GLY A 366 -5.03 -17.89 -26.15
C GLY A 366 -4.76 -19.30 -25.66
N ALA A 367 -5.30 -20.28 -26.39
CA ALA A 367 -5.06 -21.69 -26.15
C ALA A 367 -3.71 -22.15 -26.71
N ASP A 368 -3.25 -21.55 -27.80
CA ASP A 368 -2.01 -21.84 -28.50
C ASP A 368 -1.43 -20.61 -29.25
N ASP A 369 -0.18 -20.75 -29.73
CA ASP A 369 0.56 -19.69 -30.42
C ASP A 369 -0.15 -19.21 -31.70
N ARG A 370 -0.93 -20.06 -32.36
CA ARG A 370 -1.62 -19.73 -33.61
C ARG A 370 -2.80 -18.81 -33.33
N GLU A 371 -3.59 -19.11 -32.30
CA GLU A 371 -4.67 -18.24 -31.84
C GLU A 371 -4.12 -16.87 -31.42
N LEU A 372 -3.04 -16.84 -30.64
CA LEU A 372 -2.41 -15.60 -30.19
C LEU A 372 -1.89 -14.76 -31.35
N ALA A 373 -1.20 -15.39 -32.32
CA ALA A 373 -0.74 -14.69 -33.52
C ALA A 373 -1.89 -14.09 -34.32
N SER A 374 -3.00 -14.84 -34.47
CA SER A 374 -4.22 -14.35 -35.14
C SER A 374 -4.81 -13.13 -34.44
N LYS A 375 -4.96 -13.16 -33.11
CA LYS A 375 -5.49 -12.01 -32.35
C LYS A 375 -4.60 -10.78 -32.48
N CYS A 376 -3.27 -10.97 -32.47
CA CYS A 376 -2.33 -9.88 -32.73
C CYS A 376 -2.52 -9.30 -34.14
N ASP A 377 -2.64 -10.16 -35.16
CA ASP A 377 -2.92 -9.79 -36.55
C ASP A 377 -4.24 -9.03 -36.73
N ASP A 378 -5.28 -9.49 -36.05
CA ASP A 378 -6.61 -8.87 -36.05
C ASP A 378 -6.56 -7.47 -35.45
N LEU A 379 -5.86 -7.28 -34.33
CA LEU A 379 -5.66 -5.97 -33.72
C LEU A 379 -4.99 -4.99 -34.71
N MET A 380 -3.87 -5.38 -35.33
CA MET A 380 -3.16 -4.46 -36.25
C MET A 380 -4.02 -4.11 -37.47
N ARG A 381 -4.75 -5.09 -38.04
CA ARG A 381 -5.70 -4.83 -39.14
C ARG A 381 -6.84 -3.91 -38.71
N HIS A 382 -7.37 -4.10 -37.50
CA HIS A 382 -8.43 -3.28 -36.95
C HIS A 382 -7.97 -1.83 -36.76
N LEU A 383 -6.81 -1.61 -36.14
CA LEU A 383 -6.24 -0.27 -35.94
C LEU A 383 -5.96 0.45 -37.26
N ALA A 384 -5.42 -0.26 -38.26
CA ALA A 384 -5.22 0.29 -39.59
C ALA A 384 -6.54 0.71 -40.26
N LYS A 385 -7.58 -0.12 -40.16
CA LYS A 385 -8.93 0.19 -40.68
C LYS A 385 -9.55 1.40 -39.98
N ARG A 386 -9.28 1.59 -38.69
CA ARG A 386 -9.74 2.74 -37.89
C ARG A 386 -8.89 4.00 -38.09
N GLY A 387 -7.79 3.91 -38.85
CA GLY A 387 -6.91 5.04 -39.12
C GLY A 387 -6.09 5.50 -37.90
N VAL A 388 -5.88 4.61 -36.92
CA VAL A 388 -5.07 4.90 -35.72
C VAL A 388 -3.61 5.08 -36.16
N ARG A 389 -3.03 6.23 -35.84
CA ARG A 389 -1.64 6.54 -36.18
C ARG A 389 -0.73 6.15 -35.03
N LEU A 390 0.32 5.40 -35.36
CA LEU A 390 1.36 4.97 -34.45
C LEU A 390 2.68 5.62 -34.83
N MET A 391 3.53 5.87 -33.85
CA MET A 391 4.88 6.41 -34.03
C MET A 391 5.83 5.40 -34.70
N ALA A 392 5.63 4.11 -34.41
CA ALA A 392 6.44 3.00 -34.91
C ALA A 392 5.54 1.79 -35.23
N GLU A 393 6.09 0.84 -35.99
CA GLU A 393 5.39 -0.41 -36.29
C GLU A 393 5.05 -1.18 -35.00
N PRO A 394 3.82 -1.74 -34.88
CA PRO A 394 3.45 -2.56 -33.73
C PRO A 394 4.41 -3.73 -33.51
N ARG A 395 4.90 -3.88 -32.28
CA ARG A 395 5.75 -5.04 -31.92
C ARG A 395 4.93 -6.13 -31.26
N ARG A 396 4.92 -7.33 -31.84
CA ARG A 396 4.41 -8.54 -31.19
C ARG A 396 5.45 -9.09 -30.23
N VAL A 397 5.01 -9.54 -29.06
CA VAL A 397 5.84 -10.15 -28.03
C VAL A 397 5.20 -11.47 -27.64
N LEU A 398 5.64 -12.54 -28.31
CA LEU A 398 5.17 -13.92 -28.07
C LEU A 398 6.06 -14.65 -27.05
N ASP A 399 7.34 -14.30 -26.98
CA ASP A 399 8.27 -14.92 -26.02
C ASP A 399 7.89 -14.58 -24.57
N ALA A 400 7.72 -15.60 -23.74
CA ALA A 400 7.26 -15.44 -22.37
C ALA A 400 8.23 -14.63 -21.48
N ARG A 401 9.54 -14.65 -21.79
CA ARG A 401 10.53 -13.87 -21.05
C ARG A 401 10.45 -12.40 -21.43
N GLU A 402 10.33 -12.08 -22.72
CA GLU A 402 10.09 -10.70 -23.16
C GLU A 402 8.76 -10.14 -22.61
N GLN A 403 7.69 -10.94 -22.55
CA GLN A 403 6.44 -10.53 -21.91
C GLN A 403 6.63 -10.22 -20.42
N ALA A 404 7.37 -11.08 -19.70
CA ALA A 404 7.68 -10.85 -18.29
C ALA A 404 8.52 -9.58 -18.07
N ASP A 405 9.38 -9.21 -19.02
CA ASP A 405 10.13 -7.96 -18.98
C ASP A 405 9.23 -6.72 -19.10
N VAL A 406 8.24 -6.72 -20.01
CA VAL A 406 7.19 -5.66 -20.09
C VAL A 406 6.46 -5.54 -18.75
N TRP A 407 5.95 -6.66 -18.24
CA TRP A 407 5.17 -6.69 -17.00
C TRP A 407 6.00 -6.28 -15.78
N SER A 408 7.29 -6.64 -15.75
CA SER A 408 8.24 -6.22 -14.72
C SER A 408 8.34 -4.70 -14.64
N VAL A 409 8.53 -4.04 -15.80
CA VAL A 409 8.64 -2.58 -15.88
C VAL A 409 7.33 -1.90 -15.48
N ARG A 410 6.20 -2.37 -16.02
CA ARG A 410 4.88 -1.82 -15.70
C ARG A 410 4.55 -1.91 -14.20
N LYS A 411 4.88 -3.03 -13.55
CA LYS A 411 4.71 -3.21 -12.09
C LYS A 411 5.73 -2.42 -11.26
N ALA A 412 6.91 -2.13 -11.81
CA ALA A 412 7.96 -1.33 -11.17
C ALA A 412 7.72 0.19 -11.27
N GLY A 413 6.78 0.63 -12.11
CA GLY A 413 6.58 2.03 -12.50
C GLY A 413 6.56 3.02 -11.33
N LEU A 414 5.78 2.73 -10.29
CA LEU A 414 5.74 3.56 -9.07
C LEU A 414 7.14 3.84 -8.49
N GLY A 415 7.94 2.79 -8.29
CA GLY A 415 9.24 2.98 -7.68
C GLY A 415 10.24 3.66 -8.62
N LEU A 416 10.10 3.45 -9.94
CA LEU A 416 10.88 4.14 -10.97
C LEU A 416 10.58 5.64 -10.98
N LEU A 417 9.31 6.04 -10.88
CA LEU A 417 8.91 7.45 -10.75
C LEU A 417 9.53 8.14 -9.54
N MET A 418 9.64 7.42 -8.41
CA MET A 418 10.28 7.95 -7.21
C MET A 418 11.80 8.10 -7.33
N SER A 419 12.40 7.61 -8.42
CA SER A 419 13.83 7.79 -8.72
C SER A 419 14.17 9.18 -9.27
N VAL A 420 13.17 10.02 -9.59
CA VAL A 420 13.37 11.44 -9.94
C VAL A 420 14.17 12.14 -8.83
N LYS A 421 15.23 12.84 -9.20
CA LYS A 421 16.13 13.51 -8.24
C LYS A 421 15.60 14.91 -7.89
N GLY A 422 15.88 15.36 -6.66
CA GLY A 422 15.43 16.64 -6.13
C GLY A 422 14.18 16.52 -5.24
N ASP A 423 13.76 17.66 -4.70
CA ASP A 423 12.65 17.75 -3.74
C ASP A 423 11.28 17.66 -4.41
N ALA A 424 11.18 18.09 -5.68
CA ALA A 424 9.99 17.88 -6.48
C ALA A 424 9.92 16.39 -6.87
N LYS A 425 8.83 15.72 -6.48
CA LYS A 425 8.59 14.29 -6.70
C LYS A 425 7.27 14.06 -7.43
N PRO A 426 7.09 12.96 -8.18
CA PRO A 426 5.79 12.59 -8.73
C PRO A 426 4.83 12.19 -7.60
N VAL A 427 4.00 13.12 -7.15
CA VAL A 427 3.09 12.96 -6.00
C VAL A 427 1.79 12.26 -6.45
N PRO A 428 1.27 11.28 -5.69
CA PRO A 428 -0.01 10.60 -5.99
C PRO A 428 -1.22 11.50 -5.73
N VAL A 429 -1.42 12.52 -6.57
CA VAL A 429 -2.55 13.45 -6.45
C VAL A 429 -3.79 12.91 -7.14
N ILE A 430 -3.66 12.64 -8.44
CA ILE A 430 -4.72 12.08 -9.30
C ILE A 430 -4.36 10.62 -9.54
N GLU A 431 -4.01 9.97 -8.44
CA GLU A 431 -3.74 8.56 -8.43
C GLU A 431 -5.10 7.86 -8.47
N ASP A 432 -5.27 6.88 -9.34
CA ASP A 432 -6.37 5.91 -9.27
C ASP A 432 -7.76 6.41 -9.70
N VAL A 433 -7.86 7.54 -10.40
CA VAL A 433 -9.16 7.98 -10.95
C VAL A 433 -9.62 7.00 -12.01
N SER A 434 -10.89 6.62 -12.00
CA SER A 434 -11.46 5.76 -13.04
C SER A 434 -12.65 6.43 -13.72
N VAL A 435 -12.61 6.50 -15.04
CA VAL A 435 -13.66 7.07 -15.91
C VAL A 435 -14.08 6.03 -16.96
N PRO A 436 -15.29 6.13 -17.54
CA PRO A 436 -15.67 5.35 -18.70
C PRO A 436 -14.65 5.49 -19.84
N VAL A 437 -14.37 4.37 -20.52
CA VAL A 437 -13.27 4.27 -21.50
C VAL A 437 -13.45 5.20 -22.70
N GLU A 438 -14.71 5.46 -23.08
CA GLU A 438 -15.12 6.40 -24.12
C GLU A 438 -14.76 7.86 -23.80
N HIS A 439 -14.53 8.19 -22.53
CA HIS A 439 -14.20 9.53 -22.06
C HIS A 439 -12.72 9.69 -21.68
N LEU A 440 -11.90 8.64 -21.82
CA LEU A 440 -10.49 8.67 -21.39
C LEU A 440 -9.69 9.80 -22.04
N ALA A 441 -9.81 9.95 -23.35
CA ALA A 441 -9.06 10.97 -24.08
C ALA A 441 -9.42 12.38 -23.62
N ASP A 442 -10.71 12.66 -23.46
CA ASP A 442 -11.20 13.97 -23.03
C ASP A 442 -10.82 14.28 -21.58
N TYR A 443 -10.88 13.27 -20.70
CA TYR A 443 -10.42 13.38 -19.33
C TYR A 443 -8.91 13.67 -19.26
N VAL A 444 -8.09 12.89 -19.97
CA VAL A 444 -6.63 13.11 -19.99
C VAL A 444 -6.29 14.49 -20.55
N ARG A 445 -6.97 14.94 -21.62
CA ARG A 445 -6.79 16.29 -22.17
C ARG A 445 -7.11 17.39 -21.15
N ALA A 446 -8.19 17.23 -20.38
CA ALA A 446 -8.55 18.17 -19.33
C ALA A 446 -7.52 18.20 -18.20
N VAL A 447 -7.00 17.02 -17.81
CA VAL A 447 -5.96 16.91 -16.78
C VAL A 447 -4.62 17.50 -17.27
N GLU A 448 -4.21 17.26 -18.52
CA GLU A 448 -3.01 17.89 -19.08
C GLU A 448 -3.11 19.42 -19.08
N ALA A 449 -4.29 19.96 -19.41
CA ALA A 449 -4.53 21.39 -19.31
C ALA A 449 -4.42 21.90 -17.86
N MET A 450 -4.94 21.16 -16.89
CA MET A 450 -4.81 21.50 -15.46
C MET A 450 -3.35 21.45 -14.98
N VAL A 451 -2.61 20.38 -15.32
CA VAL A 451 -1.19 20.23 -14.99
C VAL A 451 -0.36 21.37 -15.59
N ALA A 452 -0.64 21.75 -16.84
CA ALA A 452 0.03 22.85 -17.53
C ALA A 452 -0.25 24.22 -16.87
N ARG A 453 -1.48 24.49 -16.42
CA ARG A 453 -1.82 25.74 -15.70
C ARG A 453 -1.04 25.89 -14.39
N GLN A 454 -0.71 24.78 -13.75
CA GLN A 454 0.09 24.74 -12.53
C GLN A 454 1.60 24.82 -12.81
N GLY A 455 2.01 24.96 -14.08
CA GLY A 455 3.41 25.15 -14.48
C GLY A 455 4.30 23.92 -14.20
N THR A 456 3.70 22.73 -14.12
CA THR A 456 4.42 21.47 -13.85
C THR A 456 4.17 20.43 -14.94
N THR A 457 4.79 19.27 -14.79
CA THR A 457 4.55 18.07 -15.61
C THR A 457 4.04 16.95 -14.72
N ALA A 458 3.51 15.89 -15.32
CA ALA A 458 3.03 14.72 -14.58
C ALA A 458 3.47 13.43 -15.27
N ALA A 459 3.62 12.38 -14.47
CA ALA A 459 3.69 11.02 -14.98
C ALA A 459 2.30 10.45 -15.18
N TYR A 460 2.10 9.71 -16.27
CA TYR A 460 0.85 9.03 -16.62
C TYR A 460 1.11 7.52 -16.81
N TYR A 461 0.36 6.71 -16.09
CA TYR A 461 0.26 5.27 -16.33
C TYR A 461 -1.16 4.82 -16.00
N ALA A 462 -1.62 3.74 -16.61
CA ALA A 462 -3.03 3.40 -16.55
C ALA A 462 -3.26 1.90 -16.72
N HIS A 463 -4.35 1.44 -16.10
CA HIS A 463 -5.13 0.31 -16.57
C HIS A 463 -6.12 0.85 -17.62
N ALA A 464 -5.60 1.18 -18.82
CA ALA A 464 -6.36 1.86 -19.87
C ALA A 464 -7.62 1.07 -20.27
N SER A 465 -7.51 -0.26 -20.30
CA SER A 465 -8.64 -1.16 -20.60
C SER A 465 -9.85 -0.98 -19.67
N ALA A 466 -9.64 -0.52 -18.45
CA ALA A 466 -10.69 -0.29 -17.46
C ALA A 466 -10.91 1.20 -17.16
N GLY A 467 -10.28 2.07 -17.95
CA GLY A 467 -10.31 3.51 -17.76
C GLY A 467 -9.81 3.99 -16.40
N CYS A 468 -8.90 3.26 -15.75
CA CYS A 468 -8.30 3.65 -14.48
C CYS A 468 -6.91 4.24 -14.70
N LEU A 469 -6.74 5.49 -14.30
CA LEU A 469 -5.58 6.34 -14.54
C LEU A 469 -4.83 6.61 -13.24
N HIS A 470 -3.50 6.60 -13.32
CA HIS A 470 -2.62 6.98 -12.24
C HIS A 470 -1.74 8.14 -12.73
N ILE A 471 -2.07 9.33 -12.25
CA ILE A 471 -1.47 10.58 -12.72
C ILE A 471 -0.78 11.26 -11.55
N ARG A 472 0.53 11.50 -11.71
CA ARG A 472 1.39 12.01 -10.66
C ARG A 472 2.10 13.29 -11.07
N PRO A 473 1.52 14.46 -10.73
CA PRO A 473 2.18 15.75 -10.91
C PRO A 473 3.50 15.83 -10.14
N LEU A 474 4.49 16.51 -10.72
CA LEU A 474 5.76 16.78 -10.06
C LEU A 474 5.59 17.96 -9.09
N LEU A 475 5.56 17.68 -7.79
CA LEU A 475 5.30 18.67 -6.73
C LEU A 475 6.33 18.55 -5.61
N ASN A 476 6.64 19.66 -4.94
CA ASN A 476 7.46 19.68 -3.73
C ASN A 476 6.59 19.83 -2.49
N LEU A 477 6.33 18.74 -1.77
CA LEU A 477 5.51 18.78 -0.55
C LEU A 477 6.25 19.34 0.68
N LYS A 478 7.56 19.64 0.56
CA LYS A 478 8.33 20.28 1.63
C LYS A 478 8.06 21.78 1.75
N ASP A 479 7.31 22.38 0.82
CA ASP A 479 6.93 23.78 0.86
C ASP A 479 5.40 23.98 0.80
N ILE A 480 4.95 25.18 1.18
CA ILE A 480 3.53 25.52 1.24
C ILE A 480 2.90 25.51 -0.15
N ALA A 481 3.63 25.95 -1.18
CA ALA A 481 3.10 26.08 -2.54
C ALA A 481 2.76 24.71 -3.14
N GLY A 482 3.64 23.72 -2.98
CA GLY A 482 3.40 22.36 -3.46
C GLY A 482 2.26 21.65 -2.72
N VAL A 483 2.09 21.89 -1.41
CA VAL A 483 0.94 21.37 -0.66
C VAL A 483 -0.37 22.01 -1.11
N SER A 484 -0.40 23.33 -1.36
CA SER A 484 -1.56 24.01 -1.92
C SER A 484 -1.91 23.48 -3.31
N ALA A 485 -0.92 23.36 -4.20
CA ALA A 485 -1.10 22.84 -5.54
C ALA A 485 -1.64 21.39 -5.53
N MET A 486 -1.13 20.53 -4.62
CA MET A 486 -1.65 19.18 -4.42
C MET A 486 -3.14 19.19 -4.12
N ARG A 487 -3.58 20.04 -3.17
CA ARG A 487 -4.98 20.11 -2.75
C ARG A 487 -5.88 20.68 -3.86
N GLU A 488 -5.46 21.75 -4.52
CA GLU A 488 -6.20 22.36 -5.64
C GLU A 488 -6.42 21.36 -6.78
N MET A 489 -5.34 20.69 -7.21
CA MET A 489 -5.41 19.67 -8.26
C MET A 489 -6.31 18.49 -7.87
N ALA A 490 -6.27 18.04 -6.61
CA ALA A 490 -7.12 16.95 -6.14
C ALA A 490 -8.61 17.31 -6.17
N HIS A 491 -8.97 18.54 -5.77
CA HIS A 491 -10.34 19.05 -5.82
C HIS A 491 -10.83 19.25 -7.25
N GLU A 492 -9.99 19.76 -8.15
CA GLU A 492 -10.33 19.89 -9.57
C GLU A 492 -10.47 18.52 -10.24
N ALA A 493 -9.58 17.56 -9.92
CA ALA A 493 -9.67 16.20 -10.42
C ALA A 493 -10.96 15.50 -10.01
N ALA A 494 -11.46 15.75 -8.79
CA ALA A 494 -12.76 15.25 -8.35
C ALA A 494 -13.92 15.81 -9.18
N GLU A 495 -13.88 17.10 -9.54
CA GLU A 495 -14.87 17.70 -10.42
C GLU A 495 -14.80 17.13 -11.84
N LEU A 496 -13.59 16.91 -12.36
CA LEU A 496 -13.40 16.30 -13.66
C LEU A 496 -13.89 14.85 -13.66
N ALA A 497 -13.53 14.05 -12.65
CA ALA A 497 -13.97 12.66 -12.53
C ALA A 497 -15.49 12.58 -12.54
N HIS A 498 -16.16 13.40 -11.71
CA HIS A 498 -17.62 13.46 -11.68
C HIS A 498 -18.22 13.87 -13.02
N ARG A 499 -17.68 14.92 -13.67
CA ARG A 499 -18.15 15.41 -14.98
C ARG A 499 -18.10 14.34 -16.07
N PHE A 500 -17.07 13.49 -16.05
CA PHE A 500 -16.90 12.40 -17.02
C PHE A 500 -17.53 11.08 -16.55
N GLY A 501 -18.36 11.07 -15.51
CA GLY A 501 -19.06 9.88 -15.03
C GLY A 501 -18.19 8.86 -14.29
N GLY A 502 -17.04 9.30 -13.78
CA GLY A 502 -16.06 8.48 -13.07
C GLY A 502 -16.05 8.67 -11.55
N VAL A 503 -15.02 8.11 -10.92
CA VAL A 503 -14.79 8.08 -9.48
C VAL A 503 -13.33 8.38 -9.14
N MET A 504 -13.04 8.84 -7.92
CA MET A 504 -11.69 9.22 -7.51
C MET A 504 -10.75 8.05 -7.18
N SER A 505 -11.31 6.86 -7.00
CA SER A 505 -10.55 5.63 -6.75
C SER A 505 -11.20 4.43 -7.43
N GLY A 506 -10.45 3.77 -8.32
CA GLY A 506 -10.81 2.53 -8.97
C GLY A 506 -10.32 1.27 -8.25
N GLU A 507 -9.20 1.31 -7.51
CA GLU A 507 -8.62 0.13 -6.82
C GLU A 507 -7.78 0.41 -5.56
N HIS A 508 -7.40 1.67 -5.32
CA HIS A 508 -6.51 2.09 -4.24
C HIS A 508 -7.24 2.59 -3.00
N GLY A 509 -8.57 2.57 -2.93
CA GLY A 509 -9.36 3.12 -1.83
C GLY A 509 -9.24 4.65 -1.68
N ASP A 510 -9.90 5.19 -0.67
CA ASP A 510 -9.88 6.61 -0.33
C ASP A 510 -8.69 6.98 0.55
N GLY A 511 -8.49 6.28 1.67
CA GLY A 511 -7.52 6.63 2.70
C GLY A 511 -7.59 8.09 3.15
N LEU A 512 -6.49 8.60 3.68
CA LEU A 512 -6.35 10.03 4.02
C LEU A 512 -6.33 10.93 2.77
N GLN A 513 -5.86 10.42 1.64
CA GLN A 513 -5.69 11.20 0.41
C GLN A 513 -7.01 11.68 -0.20
N ARG A 514 -8.08 10.87 -0.10
CA ARG A 514 -9.36 11.15 -0.79
C ARG A 514 -10.56 11.27 0.14
N SER A 515 -10.45 10.90 1.42
CA SER A 515 -11.60 11.00 2.35
C SER A 515 -12.18 12.42 2.44
N GLU A 516 -11.35 13.47 2.36
CA GLU A 516 -11.82 14.87 2.29
C GLU A 516 -12.75 15.11 1.08
N LEU A 517 -12.55 14.39 -0.03
CA LEU A 517 -13.26 14.59 -1.29
C LEU A 517 -14.60 13.83 -1.33
N ASN A 518 -14.80 12.83 -0.46
CA ASN A 518 -15.95 11.93 -0.55
C ASN A 518 -17.30 12.64 -0.42
N GLU A 519 -17.44 13.62 0.48
CA GLU A 519 -18.69 14.38 0.59
C GLU A 519 -19.01 15.14 -0.70
N LYS A 520 -17.99 15.66 -1.39
CA LYS A 520 -18.15 16.33 -2.69
C LYS A 520 -18.55 15.36 -3.81
N ILE A 521 -18.04 14.13 -3.77
CA ILE A 521 -18.30 13.09 -4.79
C ILE A 521 -19.71 12.50 -4.63
N PHE A 522 -20.09 12.15 -3.41
CA PHE A 522 -21.36 11.46 -3.12
C PHE A 522 -22.51 12.43 -2.78
N GLY A 523 -22.19 13.69 -2.49
CA GLY A 523 -23.16 14.64 -1.95
C GLY A 523 -23.45 14.41 -0.46
N PRO A 524 -24.01 15.42 0.22
CA PRO A 524 -24.16 15.41 1.68
C PRO A 524 -25.12 14.32 2.19
N GLU A 525 -26.17 13.98 1.43
CA GLU A 525 -27.15 12.95 1.84
C GLU A 525 -26.53 11.55 1.85
N LEU A 526 -25.91 11.14 0.75
CA LEU A 526 -25.30 9.82 0.62
C LEU A 526 -24.02 9.70 1.48
N TYR A 527 -23.25 10.78 1.63
CA TYR A 527 -22.17 10.84 2.61
C TYR A 527 -22.68 10.73 4.06
N GLY A 528 -23.83 11.33 4.37
CA GLY A 528 -24.55 11.10 5.62
C GLY A 528 -24.88 9.63 5.84
N ALA A 529 -25.42 8.95 4.82
CA ALA A 529 -25.69 7.52 4.86
C ALA A 529 -24.41 6.68 5.08
N MET A 530 -23.27 7.07 4.50
CA MET A 530 -21.99 6.41 4.77
C MET A 530 -21.55 6.51 6.23
N ARG A 531 -21.80 7.66 6.89
CA ARG A 531 -21.53 7.82 8.33
C ARG A 531 -22.46 6.94 9.17
N ASP A 532 -23.75 6.90 8.83
CA ASP A 532 -24.72 6.02 9.48
C ASP A 532 -24.33 4.55 9.33
N PHE A 533 -23.89 4.14 8.12
CA PHE A 533 -23.42 2.80 7.84
C PHE A 533 -22.19 2.42 8.66
N LYS A 534 -21.19 3.32 8.73
CA LYS A 534 -20.01 3.16 9.60
C LYS A 534 -20.42 2.99 11.07
N ALA A 535 -21.40 3.76 11.55
CA ALA A 535 -21.88 3.68 12.93
C ALA A 535 -22.56 2.35 13.29
N ILE A 536 -23.07 1.58 12.32
CA ILE A 536 -23.62 0.24 12.55
C ILE A 536 -22.52 -0.72 13.04
N PHE A 537 -21.33 -0.64 12.44
CA PHE A 537 -20.20 -1.50 12.77
C PHE A 537 -19.30 -0.93 13.87
N ASP A 538 -19.23 0.39 13.97
CA ASP A 538 -18.31 1.09 14.87
C ASP A 538 -18.90 2.39 15.44
N PRO A 539 -19.90 2.29 16.34
CA PRO A 539 -20.58 3.46 16.92
C PRO A 539 -19.66 4.31 17.81
N ARG A 540 -18.50 3.80 18.23
CA ARG A 540 -17.50 4.53 19.02
C ARG A 540 -16.40 5.14 18.18
N GLY A 541 -16.38 4.90 16.86
CA GLY A 541 -15.35 5.44 15.96
C GLY A 541 -13.93 4.95 16.26
N LEU A 542 -13.77 3.71 16.74
CA LEU A 542 -12.46 3.16 17.10
C LEU A 542 -11.74 2.47 15.93
N MET A 543 -12.45 1.95 14.94
CA MET A 543 -11.86 1.22 13.83
C MET A 543 -11.38 2.17 12.73
N ASN A 544 -10.05 2.26 12.58
CA ASN A 544 -9.32 3.09 11.61
C ASN A 544 -9.95 4.47 11.34
N PRO A 545 -10.09 5.34 12.36
CA PRO A 545 -10.81 6.59 12.24
C PRO A 545 -10.17 7.56 11.23
N GLY A 546 -11.02 8.41 10.65
CA GLY A 546 -10.66 9.45 9.69
C GLY A 546 -10.35 8.95 8.29
N LYS A 547 -10.86 7.78 7.90
CA LYS A 547 -10.78 7.20 6.56
C LYS A 547 -12.18 6.85 6.07
N VAL A 548 -12.40 6.98 4.77
CA VAL A 548 -13.69 6.88 4.05
C VAL A 548 -14.69 7.97 4.45
N VAL A 549 -14.90 8.17 5.75
CA VAL A 549 -15.72 9.24 6.33
C VAL A 549 -14.94 9.96 7.43
N ASP A 550 -15.34 11.20 7.68
CA ASP A 550 -14.80 12.09 8.71
C ASP A 550 -13.26 12.24 8.61
N GLY A 551 -12.74 12.24 7.38
CA GLY A 551 -11.32 12.39 7.10
C GLY A 551 -10.79 13.80 7.42
N PRO A 552 -9.55 13.91 7.94
CA PRO A 552 -8.92 15.22 8.09
C PRO A 552 -8.63 15.84 6.72
N PRO A 553 -8.34 17.15 6.65
CA PRO A 553 -7.84 17.76 5.43
C PRO A 553 -6.61 17.02 4.88
N MET A 554 -6.56 16.80 3.57
CA MET A 554 -5.53 15.98 2.91
C MET A 554 -4.11 16.55 3.03
N GLY A 555 -3.98 17.84 3.38
CA GLY A 555 -2.70 18.50 3.63
C GLY A 555 -2.14 18.29 5.04
N GLU A 556 -2.90 17.64 5.93
CA GLU A 556 -2.44 17.31 7.28
C GLU A 556 -1.70 15.96 7.32
N ASN A 557 -0.87 15.76 8.35
CA ASN A 557 -0.14 14.51 8.58
C ASN A 557 0.79 14.08 7.42
N LEU A 558 1.23 15.03 6.59
CA LEU A 558 2.20 14.75 5.53
C LEU A 558 3.55 14.33 6.15
N ARG A 559 4.14 13.28 5.59
CA ARG A 559 5.49 12.79 5.88
C ARG A 559 6.54 13.86 5.58
N PHE A 560 6.35 14.55 4.46
CA PHE A 560 7.12 15.71 4.06
C PHE A 560 6.11 16.85 3.97
N GLY A 561 6.10 17.70 4.99
CA GLY A 561 5.25 18.89 5.02
C GLY A 561 6.09 20.16 5.12
N PRO A 562 5.46 21.34 5.14
CA PRO A 562 6.17 22.63 5.18
C PRO A 562 7.04 22.84 6.43
N THR A 563 6.82 22.06 7.48
CA THR A 563 7.59 22.08 8.73
C THR A 563 8.74 21.07 8.75
N TYR A 564 8.93 20.30 7.67
CA TYR A 564 9.98 19.30 7.56
C TYR A 564 11.36 19.96 7.51
N ALA A 565 12.09 19.90 8.61
CA ALA A 565 13.36 20.61 8.80
C ALA A 565 14.47 19.65 9.26
N PRO A 566 15.03 18.84 8.36
CA PRO A 566 16.01 17.84 8.71
C PRO A 566 17.40 18.41 9.00
N ILE A 567 18.11 17.79 9.93
CA ILE A 567 19.48 18.17 10.26
C ILE A 567 20.46 17.70 9.18
N ALA A 568 21.27 18.64 8.69
CA ALA A 568 22.38 18.32 7.81
C ALA A 568 23.52 17.69 8.62
N ILE A 569 24.07 16.58 8.13
CA ILE A 569 25.24 15.94 8.72
C ILE A 569 26.41 15.94 7.73
N LYS A 570 27.63 16.07 8.25
CA LYS A 570 28.85 15.96 7.45
C LYS A 570 29.08 14.51 7.07
N THR A 571 29.18 14.20 5.79
CA THR A 571 29.40 12.82 5.34
C THR A 571 30.87 12.51 5.07
N GLN A 572 31.25 11.25 5.23
CA GLN A 572 32.57 10.74 4.82
C GLN A 572 32.55 10.28 3.36
N LEU A 573 31.43 9.71 2.91
CA LEU A 573 31.20 9.35 1.52
C LEU A 573 30.60 10.51 0.73
N ASP A 574 30.80 10.49 -0.58
CA ASP A 574 30.20 11.44 -1.51
C ASP A 574 28.76 11.05 -1.86
N PHE A 575 27.80 11.91 -1.54
CA PHE A 575 26.37 11.78 -1.89
C PHE A 575 25.88 12.86 -2.86
N SER A 576 26.79 13.58 -3.51
CA SER A 576 26.45 14.67 -4.44
C SER A 576 25.54 14.21 -5.58
N ALA A 577 25.75 12.98 -6.09
CA ALA A 577 24.93 12.38 -7.14
C ALA A 577 23.45 12.18 -6.75
N GLU A 578 23.16 12.07 -5.45
CA GLU A 578 21.81 11.93 -4.90
C GLU A 578 21.23 13.27 -4.39
N GLY A 579 22.03 14.35 -4.36
CA GLY A 579 21.65 15.62 -3.73
C GLY A 579 21.94 15.69 -2.23
N GLY A 580 22.73 14.76 -1.69
CA GLY A 580 23.09 14.67 -0.28
C GLY A 580 22.61 13.39 0.40
N PHE A 581 23.10 13.15 1.62
CA PHE A 581 22.81 11.92 2.36
C PHE A 581 21.32 11.72 2.65
N LEU A 582 20.65 12.80 3.05
CA LEU A 582 19.21 12.75 3.32
C LEU A 582 18.41 12.45 2.06
N ALA A 583 18.71 13.14 0.95
CA ALA A 583 18.06 12.90 -0.33
C ALA A 583 18.22 11.44 -0.78
N ALA A 584 19.38 10.83 -0.54
CA ALA A 584 19.60 9.39 -0.79
C ALA A 584 18.70 8.48 0.07
N ILE A 585 18.44 8.83 1.33
CA ILE A 585 17.50 8.12 2.21
C ILE A 585 16.04 8.31 1.76
N GLU A 586 15.70 9.52 1.32
CA GLU A 586 14.36 9.92 0.87
C GLU A 586 13.94 9.28 -0.46
N MET A 587 14.87 8.71 -1.22
CA MET A 587 14.55 7.85 -2.37
C MET A 587 13.63 6.68 -2.01
N CYS A 588 13.62 6.24 -0.75
CA CYS A 588 12.67 5.24 -0.29
C CYS A 588 11.29 5.86 -0.03
N ASN A 589 10.35 5.60 -0.94
CA ASN A 589 8.96 6.06 -0.82
C ASN A 589 8.09 5.20 0.12
N GLY A 590 8.56 4.04 0.59
CA GLY A 590 7.82 3.17 1.50
C GLY A 590 6.97 2.08 0.83
N ALA A 591 7.08 1.88 -0.49
CA ALA A 591 6.29 0.92 -1.28
C ALA A 591 6.39 -0.56 -0.88
N ALA A 592 7.16 -0.92 0.16
CA ALA A 592 7.27 -2.29 0.69
C ALA A 592 7.90 -3.32 -0.25
N VAL A 593 8.53 -2.94 -1.36
CA VAL A 593 9.12 -3.91 -2.32
C VAL A 593 10.13 -4.84 -1.63
N CYS A 594 10.81 -4.34 -0.60
CA CYS A 594 11.71 -5.11 0.26
C CYS A 594 11.03 -6.19 1.13
N ARG A 595 9.69 -6.26 1.17
CA ARG A 595 8.92 -7.33 1.81
C ARG A 595 8.60 -8.50 0.89
N LYS A 596 8.97 -8.46 -0.39
CA LYS A 596 8.67 -9.56 -1.32
C LYS A 596 9.25 -10.87 -0.80
N LEU A 597 8.49 -11.95 -0.92
CA LEU A 597 8.90 -13.28 -0.49
C LEU A 597 9.15 -14.19 -1.69
N LYS A 598 10.22 -15.00 -1.60
CA LYS A 598 10.53 -16.04 -2.60
C LYS A 598 10.68 -15.46 -4.03
N ALA A 599 11.20 -14.23 -4.16
CA ALA A 599 11.44 -13.57 -5.44
C ALA A 599 12.61 -12.58 -5.32
N GLY A 600 13.63 -12.71 -6.19
CA GLY A 600 14.85 -11.92 -6.12
C GLY A 600 15.64 -12.11 -4.82
N THR A 601 16.56 -11.19 -4.52
CA THR A 601 17.41 -11.19 -3.33
C THR A 601 17.00 -10.10 -2.34
N MET A 602 16.38 -9.00 -2.79
CA MET A 602 16.00 -7.89 -1.91
C MET A 602 14.73 -8.22 -1.10
N CYS A 603 14.71 -8.23 0.24
CA CYS A 603 15.77 -8.03 1.22
C CYS A 603 16.00 -9.35 1.99
N PRO A 604 17.22 -9.93 2.00
CA PRO A 604 17.41 -11.30 2.47
C PRO A 604 17.15 -11.44 3.98
N SER A 605 17.42 -10.38 4.76
CA SER A 605 17.11 -10.34 6.19
C SER A 605 15.61 -10.42 6.42
N TYR A 606 14.78 -9.63 5.72
CA TYR A 606 13.33 -9.76 5.81
C TYR A 606 12.84 -11.12 5.33
N MET A 607 13.39 -11.67 4.23
CA MET A 607 12.98 -12.99 3.76
C MET A 607 13.21 -14.09 4.81
N ALA A 608 14.25 -13.94 5.64
CA ALA A 608 14.56 -14.86 6.72
C ALA A 608 13.71 -14.62 7.97
N THR A 609 13.58 -13.36 8.42
CA THR A 609 12.95 -13.03 9.72
C THR A 609 11.47 -12.72 9.62
N LYS A 610 11.01 -12.30 8.44
CA LYS A 610 9.70 -11.70 8.16
C LYS A 610 9.38 -10.49 9.07
N ASP A 611 10.42 -9.85 9.60
CA ASP A 611 10.28 -8.71 10.51
C ASP A 611 10.38 -7.38 9.76
N GLU A 612 9.43 -6.48 9.97
CA GLU A 612 9.42 -5.16 9.34
C GLU A 612 10.74 -4.41 9.57
N ARG A 613 11.33 -4.54 10.77
CA ARG A 613 12.61 -3.93 11.14
C ARG A 613 13.73 -4.26 10.15
N ASP A 614 13.71 -5.46 9.59
CA ASP A 614 14.78 -5.97 8.75
C ASP A 614 14.60 -5.64 7.26
N THR A 615 13.70 -4.72 6.94
CA THR A 615 13.44 -4.25 5.58
C THR A 615 14.31 -3.06 5.20
N THR A 616 14.45 -2.79 3.89
CA THR A 616 15.10 -1.56 3.41
C THR A 616 14.31 -0.32 3.81
N ARG A 617 12.97 -0.36 3.78
CA ARG A 617 12.18 0.82 4.13
C ARG A 617 12.22 1.14 5.62
N ALA A 618 12.28 0.13 6.49
CA ALA A 618 12.46 0.33 7.92
C ALA A 618 13.73 1.11 8.22
N ARG A 619 14.83 0.71 7.58
CA ARG A 619 16.14 1.39 7.69
C ARG A 619 16.07 2.83 7.20
N ALA A 620 15.44 3.05 6.05
CA ALA A 620 15.26 4.40 5.52
C ALA A 620 14.39 5.27 6.44
N ASN A 621 13.30 4.72 6.98
CA ASN A 621 12.40 5.42 7.90
C ASN A 621 13.08 5.77 9.23
N ALA A 622 13.87 4.85 9.78
CA ALA A 622 14.64 5.08 11.01
C ALA A 622 15.62 6.24 10.85
N LEU A 623 16.44 6.19 9.79
CA LEU A 623 17.42 7.23 9.50
C LEU A 623 16.75 8.57 9.19
N ARG A 624 15.68 8.57 8.39
CA ARG A 624 14.93 9.79 8.06
C ARG A 624 14.32 10.42 9.32
N ASN A 625 13.64 9.64 10.16
CA ASN A 625 13.02 10.18 11.38
C ASN A 625 14.08 10.69 12.36
N ALA A 626 15.20 9.98 12.51
CA ALA A 626 16.30 10.46 13.34
C ALA A 626 16.84 11.80 12.83
N LEU A 627 17.02 11.99 11.52
CA LEU A 627 17.52 13.26 10.97
C LEU A 627 16.48 14.38 10.92
N ALA A 628 15.22 14.05 10.65
CA ALA A 628 14.13 15.03 10.48
C ALA A 628 13.53 15.50 11.80
N GLY A 629 13.57 14.65 12.84
CA GLY A 629 12.74 14.82 14.02
C GLY A 629 11.29 14.47 13.71
N ASN A 630 10.70 13.55 14.47
CA ASN A 630 9.25 13.36 14.62
C ASN A 630 9.04 12.35 15.76
N VAL A 631 8.96 11.05 15.42
CA VAL A 631 8.90 9.94 16.40
C VAL A 631 10.28 9.68 17.03
N LEU A 632 11.34 9.82 16.25
CA LEU A 632 12.72 9.81 16.71
C LEU A 632 13.28 11.22 16.68
N SER A 633 14.30 11.48 17.49
CA SER A 633 15.02 12.74 17.55
C SER A 633 16.40 12.66 16.86
N PRO A 634 17.03 13.80 16.54
CA PRO A 634 18.43 13.86 16.10
C PRO A 634 19.42 13.11 16.99
N ALA A 635 19.19 13.06 18.30
CA ALA A 635 20.03 12.31 19.22
C ALA A 635 19.90 10.79 19.03
N ASP A 636 18.82 10.32 18.39
CA ASP A 636 18.60 8.91 18.12
C ASP A 636 19.32 8.42 16.86
N PHE A 637 19.97 9.31 16.09
CA PHE A 637 20.66 8.95 14.85
C PHE A 637 21.65 7.82 15.07
N THR A 638 22.53 7.94 16.07
CA THR A 638 23.53 6.92 16.46
C THR A 638 23.08 6.07 17.65
N SER A 639 21.78 6.03 17.98
CA SER A 639 21.29 5.19 19.09
C SER A 639 21.49 3.69 18.81
N LYS A 640 21.53 2.90 19.88
CA LYS A 640 21.53 1.43 19.78
C LYS A 640 20.31 0.90 19.01
N ALA A 641 19.16 1.53 19.21
CA ALA A 641 17.93 1.13 18.56
C ALA A 641 17.99 1.34 17.03
N THR A 642 18.51 2.50 16.57
CA THR A 642 18.76 2.74 15.14
C THR A 642 19.81 1.79 14.56
N TYR A 643 20.88 1.51 15.32
CA TYR A 643 21.86 0.49 14.94
C TYR A 643 21.22 -0.88 14.71
N ASP A 644 20.31 -1.31 15.57
CA ASP A 644 19.66 -2.63 15.47
C ASP A 644 18.78 -2.78 14.23
N VAL A 645 18.18 -1.70 13.74
CA VAL A 645 17.46 -1.69 12.45
C VAL A 645 18.40 -1.96 11.27
N LEU A 646 19.66 -1.52 11.39
CA LEU A 646 20.68 -1.63 10.33
C LEU A 646 21.55 -2.88 10.47
N ASP A 647 21.60 -3.52 11.65
CA ASP A 647 22.56 -4.57 11.97
C ASP A 647 22.47 -5.75 10.99
N LEU A 648 21.27 -6.30 10.79
CA LEU A 648 21.03 -7.44 9.88
C LEU A 648 21.09 -7.08 8.38
N CYS A 649 21.37 -5.82 8.01
CA CYS A 649 21.60 -5.46 6.62
C CYS A 649 22.94 -6.04 6.14
N LEU A 650 22.92 -6.94 5.16
CA LEU A 650 24.12 -7.57 4.61
C LEU A 650 24.94 -6.66 3.67
N SER A 651 24.49 -5.42 3.43
CA SER A 651 25.09 -4.51 2.44
C SER A 651 25.29 -5.13 1.05
N CYS A 652 24.45 -6.10 0.67
CA CYS A 652 24.57 -6.87 -0.58
C CYS A 652 24.23 -6.09 -1.85
N LYS A 653 23.78 -4.83 -1.73
CA LYS A 653 23.35 -3.95 -2.82
C LYS A 653 22.15 -4.44 -3.66
N ALA A 654 21.46 -5.51 -3.26
CA ALA A 654 20.22 -5.92 -3.93
C ALA A 654 19.15 -4.81 -3.93
N CYS A 655 19.13 -3.95 -2.91
CA CYS A 655 18.27 -2.77 -2.89
C CYS A 655 18.60 -1.72 -3.96
N LYS A 656 19.86 -1.63 -4.39
CA LYS A 656 20.27 -0.72 -5.46
C LYS A 656 19.80 -1.22 -6.82
N THR A 657 19.79 -2.54 -7.04
CA THR A 657 19.52 -3.15 -8.34
C THR A 657 18.08 -3.63 -8.52
N GLU A 658 17.45 -4.13 -7.45
CA GLU A 658 16.11 -4.71 -7.49
C GLU A 658 15.01 -3.78 -6.96
N CYS A 659 15.34 -2.76 -6.16
CA CYS A 659 14.35 -1.74 -5.81
C CYS A 659 14.17 -0.82 -7.02
N PRO A 660 12.95 -0.59 -7.51
CA PRO A 660 12.76 0.30 -8.63
C PRO A 660 13.19 1.76 -8.33
N SER A 661 13.19 2.17 -7.05
CA SER A 661 13.71 3.48 -6.63
C SER A 661 15.24 3.52 -6.45
N SER A 662 15.94 2.42 -6.73
CA SER A 662 17.41 2.31 -6.73
C SER A 662 18.10 2.75 -5.42
N VAL A 663 17.45 2.54 -4.27
CA VAL A 663 17.98 2.92 -2.95
C VAL A 663 19.27 2.15 -2.63
N ASP A 664 20.39 2.85 -2.48
CA ASP A 664 21.69 2.25 -2.11
C ASP A 664 21.85 2.16 -0.58
N MET A 665 21.10 1.25 0.05
CA MET A 665 21.17 1.05 1.51
C MET A 665 22.55 0.56 1.98
N ALA A 666 23.36 -0.03 1.10
CA ALA A 666 24.72 -0.44 1.43
C ALA A 666 25.63 0.78 1.64
N LYS A 667 25.56 1.77 0.74
CA LYS A 667 26.25 3.06 0.88
C LYS A 667 25.74 3.81 2.11
N ILE A 668 24.42 3.88 2.29
CA ILE A 668 23.78 4.56 3.43
C ILE A 668 24.20 3.93 4.76
N LYS A 669 24.17 2.60 4.89
CA LYS A 669 24.61 1.88 6.09
C LYS A 669 26.09 2.13 6.38
N THR A 670 26.93 2.14 5.33
CA THR A 670 28.37 2.39 5.50
C THR A 670 28.61 3.77 6.10
N GLU A 671 27.93 4.80 5.59
CA GLU A 671 27.99 6.15 6.15
C GLU A 671 27.50 6.18 7.60
N PHE A 672 26.33 5.61 7.87
CA PHE A 672 25.79 5.52 9.24
C PHE A 672 26.77 4.84 10.22
N LEU A 673 27.39 3.72 9.83
CA LEU A 673 28.34 3.02 10.68
C LEU A 673 29.59 3.84 10.99
N ALA A 674 30.02 4.72 10.08
CA ALA A 674 31.13 5.64 10.33
C ALA A 674 30.79 6.62 11.46
N HIS A 675 29.58 7.19 11.45
CA HIS A 675 29.08 8.06 12.54
C HIS A 675 28.91 7.28 13.84
N TYR A 676 28.27 6.11 13.79
CA TYR A 676 28.04 5.28 14.97
C TYR A 676 29.36 4.88 15.65
N GLN A 677 30.37 4.47 14.88
CA GLN A 677 31.66 4.07 15.42
C GLN A 677 32.52 5.25 15.89
N ALA A 678 32.35 6.44 15.31
CA ALA A 678 33.01 7.64 15.81
C ALA A 678 32.55 8.01 17.22
N GLU A 679 31.27 7.76 17.54
CA GLU A 679 30.68 8.05 18.84
C GLU A 679 30.86 6.91 19.85
N HIS A 680 30.56 5.66 19.46
CA HIS A 680 30.54 4.50 20.36
C HIS A 680 31.83 3.67 20.34
N GLY A 681 32.75 3.99 19.44
CA GLY A 681 33.95 3.19 19.17
C GLY A 681 33.69 1.94 18.32
N VAL A 682 34.79 1.30 17.90
CA VAL A 682 34.74 0.06 17.11
C VAL A 682 34.70 -1.15 18.04
N SER A 683 33.65 -1.97 17.91
CA SER A 683 33.49 -3.18 18.74
C SER A 683 34.62 -4.20 18.57
N LEU A 684 34.85 -5.02 19.61
CA LEU A 684 35.80 -6.14 19.56
C LEU A 684 35.42 -7.13 18.44
N ARG A 685 34.14 -7.40 18.24
CA ARG A 685 33.61 -8.20 17.12
C ARG A 685 34.11 -7.65 15.79
N THR A 686 33.91 -6.37 15.53
CA THR A 686 34.32 -5.72 14.27
C THR A 686 35.83 -5.81 14.07
N ARG A 687 36.62 -5.55 15.13
CA ARG A 687 38.09 -5.68 15.08
C ARG A 687 38.56 -7.11 14.82
N ALA A 688 37.91 -8.09 15.44
CA ALA A 688 38.23 -9.50 15.24
C ALA A 688 37.91 -9.94 13.80
N MET A 689 36.75 -9.55 13.28
CA MET A 689 36.34 -9.88 11.90
C MET A 689 37.20 -9.16 10.85
N SER A 690 37.57 -7.89 11.07
CA SER A 690 38.47 -7.19 10.14
C SER A 690 39.89 -7.78 10.15
N GLY A 691 40.34 -8.27 11.31
CA GLY A 691 41.61 -8.97 11.49
C GLY A 691 41.60 -10.45 11.08
N ILE A 692 40.49 -11.00 10.57
CA ILE A 692 40.33 -12.44 10.36
C ILE A 692 41.40 -13.01 9.41
N HIS A 693 41.85 -12.25 8.41
CA HIS A 693 42.91 -12.70 7.52
C HIS A 693 44.24 -12.92 8.25
N ALA A 694 44.62 -12.01 9.15
CA ALA A 694 45.82 -12.14 9.96
C ALA A 694 45.69 -13.29 10.97
N ALA A 695 44.51 -13.42 11.60
CA ALA A 695 44.22 -14.53 12.50
C ALA A 695 44.29 -15.89 11.78
N SER A 696 43.72 -16.01 10.59
CA SER A 696 43.77 -17.23 9.77
C SER A 696 45.20 -17.57 9.32
N LYS A 697 46.01 -16.56 8.98
CA LYS A 697 47.44 -16.75 8.64
C LYS A 697 48.25 -17.26 9.83
N LEU A 698 47.94 -16.82 11.05
CA LEU A 698 48.56 -17.34 12.26
C LEU A 698 48.07 -18.76 12.58
N ALA A 699 46.77 -19.01 12.43
CA ALA A 699 46.17 -20.33 12.66
C ALA A 699 46.72 -21.41 11.70
N SER A 700 47.12 -21.04 10.47
CA SER A 700 47.67 -21.99 9.50
C SER A 700 49.02 -22.60 9.89
N PHE A 701 49.75 -22.03 10.85
CA PHE A 701 51.00 -22.64 11.36
C PHE A 701 50.75 -23.88 12.22
N ALA A 702 49.56 -24.02 12.82
CA ALA A 702 49.19 -25.17 13.65
C ALA A 702 47.69 -25.48 13.51
N PRO A 703 47.24 -25.95 12.32
CA PRO A 703 45.82 -26.10 12.01
C PRO A 703 45.11 -27.09 12.94
N GLY A 704 45.80 -28.16 13.40
CA GLY A 704 45.24 -29.10 14.36
C GLY A 704 44.88 -28.47 15.71
N LEU A 705 45.75 -27.60 16.23
CA LEU A 705 45.50 -26.87 17.48
C LEU A 705 44.42 -25.79 17.29
N ALA A 706 44.44 -25.08 16.16
CA ALA A 706 43.43 -24.09 15.84
C ALA A 706 42.03 -24.72 15.71
N ASN A 707 41.91 -25.82 14.98
CA ASN A 707 40.65 -26.55 14.81
C ASN A 707 40.15 -27.14 16.13
N MET A 708 41.04 -27.72 16.95
CA MET A 708 40.70 -28.20 18.28
C MET A 708 40.18 -27.07 19.17
N GLY A 709 40.82 -25.89 19.12
CA GLY A 709 40.36 -24.69 19.81
C GLY A 709 38.97 -24.24 19.36
N MET A 710 38.77 -24.05 18.05
CA MET A 710 37.50 -23.58 17.48
C MET A 710 36.35 -24.56 17.68
N THR A 711 36.61 -25.85 17.65
CA THR A 711 35.57 -26.89 17.83
C THR A 711 35.26 -27.20 19.29
N SER A 712 36.12 -26.78 20.22
CA SER A 712 35.88 -26.95 21.67
C SER A 712 34.65 -26.15 22.15
N PRO A 713 33.95 -26.60 23.21
CA PRO A 713 32.83 -25.86 23.78
C PRO A 713 33.19 -24.43 24.22
N VAL A 714 34.42 -24.23 24.72
CA VAL A 714 34.92 -22.92 25.13
C VAL A 714 35.18 -22.03 23.91
N GLY A 715 35.80 -22.57 22.86
CA GLY A 715 36.02 -21.86 21.60
C GLY A 715 34.71 -21.44 20.94
N ARG A 716 33.70 -22.32 20.91
CA ARG A 716 32.35 -21.98 20.42
C ARG A 716 31.72 -20.84 21.22
N LYS A 717 31.78 -20.87 22.56
CA LYS A 717 31.28 -19.76 23.40
C LYS A 717 32.05 -18.45 23.16
N MET A 718 33.38 -18.53 22.99
CA MET A 718 34.19 -17.35 22.68
C MET A 718 33.84 -16.76 21.31
N MET A 719 33.65 -17.60 20.29
CA MET A 719 33.19 -17.18 18.96
C MET A 719 31.76 -16.61 19.00
N ALA A 720 30.87 -17.21 19.79
CA ALA A 720 29.53 -16.69 20.04
C ALA A 720 29.56 -15.29 20.65
N SER A 721 30.47 -15.04 21.61
CA SER A 721 30.69 -13.69 22.18
C SER A 721 31.21 -12.67 21.15
N LEU A 722 31.83 -13.14 20.06
CA LEU A 722 32.27 -12.33 18.91
C LEU A 722 31.21 -12.30 17.79
N GLY A 723 30.00 -12.81 18.02
CA GLY A 723 28.88 -12.76 17.09
C GLY A 723 28.98 -13.74 15.92
N ILE A 724 29.65 -14.88 16.10
CA ILE A 724 29.56 -16.07 15.24
C ILE A 724 28.56 -17.04 15.89
N ASP A 725 27.53 -17.43 15.15
CA ASP A 725 26.51 -18.36 15.64
C ASP A 725 27.12 -19.71 16.08
N GLU A 726 26.69 -20.22 17.24
CA GLU A 726 27.23 -21.44 17.86
C GLU A 726 26.92 -22.72 17.07
N HIS A 727 25.91 -22.68 16.19
CA HIS A 727 25.54 -23.77 15.30
C HIS A 727 26.36 -23.78 14.00
N ARG A 728 27.20 -22.77 13.77
CA ARG A 728 28.01 -22.70 12.55
C ARG A 728 29.15 -23.71 12.60
N SER A 729 29.17 -24.64 11.64
CA SER A 729 30.34 -25.50 11.46
C SER A 729 31.49 -24.69 10.88
N MET A 730 32.60 -24.64 11.61
CA MET A 730 33.85 -23.96 11.22
C MET A 730 34.94 -24.97 10.82
N SER A 731 34.55 -26.24 10.58
CA SER A 731 35.40 -27.36 10.19
C SER A 731 35.95 -27.21 8.78
#